data_AF-A0A534RNE3-F1
#
_entry.id   AF-A0A534RNE3-F1
#
_cell.length_a   1.000
_cell.length_b   1.000
_cell.length_c   1.000
_cell.angle_alpha   90.00
_cell.angle_beta   90.00
_cell.angle_gamma   90.00
#
_symmetry.space_group_name_H-M   'P 1'
#
loop_
_entity.id
_entity.type
_entity.pdbx_description
1 polymer ?
#
loop_
_entity_poly.entity_id
_entity_poly.type
_entity_poly.pdbx_seq_one_letter_code
_entity_poly.pdbx_strand_id
1 'polypeptide(L)'
;NQLSATLLPNLQAYRDKLPAGAVRTQVDELMAEIVKVTSLDESVLRAQLAALDDQALAAELSANVPGASTDPVDGLAGLAEIMVGARRALAARNLSHADARRLVDIAITSAALIQGRGSAWLEVKGQTARQHLRVLAALIEAAYGSGLLAERERAETARTLDPLTSASSLTQADLAAGMLRIERVVEWAQQNATVAFAEVWAPWTFLLPQVNGIADDVLRGSPLLVFADVTRRLDDLAAGRTPMHHDLFGTAVDTGVRALNPGLAVGKLRVAPPESGYSRDEIVVLPETPADLEPAAGILTQGEGNVLAHVQLLARALGIPNVVLGSAAYRQIAPHDGKQVFFLASPRGRVVLKEMAALTPQERAVYEEYTRNEVRTANGILQAASKLHIDRDKLDVTTKTPRDLVQVRRSDSGKICGPKAAFLGELKHLFPDHVARGVVVPFGAYYDHYQQAKVAVPENVRSPGIATAGEPLPDFVERTYKTFFGELIPAGKSERELSAWIAPRLDVIQYSIEKAPLSTELREGIRSELDRVGLLTGPDKRDTVGCFVRSDTNVEDLENFNGAGLNLTIFNVKSLDDIYNGLKEVWASPFGYRSFSWRQTIIDQPLWVLPSVVILESVPSQKSGVLVTGDTETGDRTKMLVATSEGVGGAVDGTPAETLLWSPNAVELVTQFKSPWRRMLQPGGSSAIVASTGRDHVLEPKELTDLIGAGRVLNDTLEPARDPAGAPRPWDVEFGFVDGKLWLFQCRPFVGNDALKNVTALSALEGPVGKGTETVSLEEKLK
;
A
#
# COMPACT_ATOMS: atom_id res chain seq x y z
N ASN A 1 7.17 -24.80 35.51
CA ASN A 1 6.57 -24.19 34.30
C ASN A 1 7.54 -24.01 33.14
N GLN A 2 8.66 -24.75 33.07
CA GLN A 2 9.61 -24.72 31.93
C GLN A 2 9.90 -26.13 31.38
N LEU A 3 8.99 -27.10 31.57
CA LEU A 3 9.14 -28.41 30.93
C LEU A 3 8.85 -28.21 29.42
N SER A 4 9.90 -28.28 28.61
CA SER A 4 9.85 -28.07 27.16
C SER A 4 10.62 -29.19 26.47
N ALA A 5 10.11 -29.67 25.33
CA ALA A 5 10.80 -30.63 24.48
C ALA A 5 12.17 -30.11 24.02
N THR A 6 12.38 -28.79 23.95
CA THR A 6 13.66 -28.17 23.59
C THR A 6 14.78 -28.43 24.59
N LEU A 7 14.45 -28.90 25.81
CA LEU A 7 15.45 -29.30 26.80
C LEU A 7 16.02 -30.69 26.55
N LEU A 8 15.34 -31.53 25.75
CA LEU A 8 15.73 -32.93 25.54
C LEU A 8 17.15 -33.08 24.96
N PRO A 9 17.60 -32.32 23.94
CA PRO A 9 18.97 -32.44 23.43
C PRO A 9 20.03 -32.07 24.48
N ASN A 10 19.76 -31.06 25.31
CA ASN A 10 20.68 -30.62 26.37
C ASN A 10 20.72 -31.63 27.52
N LEU A 11 19.57 -32.19 27.90
CA LEU A 11 19.46 -33.25 28.90
C LEU A 11 20.14 -34.53 28.41
N GLN A 12 19.98 -34.90 27.13
CA GLN A 12 20.68 -36.02 26.50
C GLN A 12 22.20 -35.82 26.54
N ALA A 13 22.69 -34.64 26.13
CA ALA A 13 24.12 -34.33 26.15
C ALA A 13 24.70 -34.30 27.58
N TYR A 14 23.91 -33.90 28.58
CA TYR A 14 24.30 -33.98 29.99
C TYR A 14 24.30 -35.44 30.48
N ARG A 15 23.25 -36.19 30.17
CA ARG A 15 23.07 -37.61 30.48
C ARG A 15 24.20 -38.48 29.97
N ASP A 16 24.67 -38.21 28.75
CA ASP A 16 25.74 -38.98 28.12
C ASP A 16 27.12 -38.71 28.74
N LYS A 17 27.29 -37.59 29.45
CA LYS A 17 28.49 -37.28 30.26
C LYS A 17 28.48 -37.93 31.65
N LEU A 18 27.33 -38.45 32.11
CA LEU A 18 27.21 -39.07 33.42
C LEU A 18 27.63 -40.54 33.38
N PRO A 19 28.39 -41.03 34.38
CA PRO A 19 28.60 -42.46 34.56
C PRO A 19 27.27 -43.16 34.87
N ALA A 20 27.19 -44.46 34.59
CA ALA A 20 26.02 -45.25 34.97
C ALA A 20 25.78 -45.17 36.49
N GLY A 21 24.57 -44.80 36.90
CA GLY A 21 24.22 -44.60 38.31
C GLY A 21 22.93 -43.81 38.49
N ALA A 22 22.55 -43.56 39.75
CA ALA A 22 21.25 -42.99 40.12
C ALA A 22 20.94 -41.65 39.44
N VAL A 23 21.94 -40.77 39.29
CA VAL A 23 21.75 -39.46 38.64
C VAL A 23 21.45 -39.62 37.15
N ARG A 24 22.10 -40.57 36.46
CA ARG A 24 21.82 -40.84 35.04
C ARG A 24 20.40 -41.38 34.85
N THR A 25 19.96 -42.27 35.74
CA THR A 25 18.58 -42.80 35.76
C THR A 25 17.54 -41.70 36.00
N GLN A 26 17.79 -40.78 36.93
CA GLN A 26 16.90 -39.64 37.17
C GLN A 26 16.78 -38.70 35.96
N VAL A 27 17.88 -38.49 35.22
CA VAL A 27 17.84 -37.70 33.98
C VAL A 27 17.08 -38.46 32.89
N ASP A 28 17.26 -39.78 32.76
CA ASP A 28 16.49 -40.62 31.83
C ASP A 28 14.97 -40.57 32.15
N GLU A 29 14.59 -40.64 33.43
CA GLU A 29 13.20 -40.50 33.89
C GLU A 29 12.64 -39.10 33.63
N LEU A 30 13.40 -38.04 33.92
CA LEU A 30 12.99 -36.66 33.63
C LEU A 30 12.79 -36.44 32.13
N MET A 31 13.69 -36.96 31.30
CA MET A 31 13.54 -36.92 29.84
C MET A 31 12.29 -37.68 29.40
N ALA A 32 12.01 -38.85 29.96
CA ALA A 32 10.80 -39.62 29.66
C ALA A 32 9.51 -38.87 30.07
N GLU A 33 9.48 -38.22 31.24
CA GLU A 33 8.34 -37.41 31.66
C GLU A 33 8.21 -36.12 30.84
N ILE A 34 9.32 -35.47 30.45
CA ILE A 34 9.27 -34.35 29.51
C ILE A 34 8.66 -34.81 28.19
N VAL A 35 9.14 -35.92 27.63
CA VAL A 35 8.57 -36.50 26.40
C VAL A 35 7.09 -36.76 26.60
N LYS A 36 6.68 -37.48 27.64
CA LYS A 36 5.27 -37.80 27.90
C LYS A 36 4.36 -36.58 28.07
N VAL A 37 4.84 -35.51 28.70
CA VAL A 37 4.06 -34.29 28.94
C VAL A 37 4.10 -33.32 27.74
N THR A 38 5.04 -33.49 26.81
CA THR A 38 5.22 -32.60 25.65
C THR A 38 5.05 -33.30 24.29
N SER A 39 4.88 -34.62 24.25
CA SER A 39 4.69 -35.40 23.03
C SER A 39 3.29 -35.17 22.50
N LEU A 40 3.21 -34.55 21.33
CA LEU A 40 2.02 -34.48 20.50
C LEU A 40 2.17 -35.56 19.43
N ASP A 41 1.57 -36.72 19.65
CA ASP A 41 1.57 -37.85 18.72
C ASP A 41 0.13 -38.25 18.32
N GLU A 42 -0.03 -39.20 17.38
CA GLU A 42 -1.37 -39.64 16.96
C GLU A 42 -2.16 -40.33 18.08
N SER A 43 -1.52 -40.87 19.11
CA SER A 43 -2.22 -41.49 20.24
C SER A 43 -2.89 -40.44 21.12
N VAL A 44 -2.20 -39.31 21.35
CA VAL A 44 -2.76 -38.14 22.05
C VAL A 44 -3.93 -37.56 21.26
N LEU A 45 -3.78 -37.38 19.95
CA LEU A 45 -4.86 -36.89 19.09
C LEU A 45 -6.09 -37.80 19.14
N ARG A 46 -5.90 -39.14 19.04
CA ARG A 46 -7.00 -40.11 19.14
C ARG A 46 -7.71 -40.03 20.50
N ALA A 47 -6.95 -39.87 21.59
CA ALA A 47 -7.51 -39.73 22.93
C ALA A 47 -8.32 -38.42 23.08
N GLN A 48 -7.82 -37.31 22.54
CA GLN A 48 -8.53 -36.02 22.55
C GLN A 48 -9.84 -36.09 21.76
N LEU A 49 -9.81 -36.71 20.57
CA LEU A 49 -10.99 -36.90 19.73
C LEU A 49 -12.05 -37.78 20.41
N ALA A 50 -11.63 -38.89 21.02
CA ALA A 50 -12.53 -39.78 21.75
C ALA A 50 -13.16 -39.13 23.00
N ALA A 51 -12.56 -38.04 23.49
CA ALA A 51 -13.04 -37.31 24.67
C ALA A 51 -14.09 -36.23 24.36
N LEU A 52 -14.42 -35.98 23.08
CA LEU A 52 -15.50 -35.07 22.70
C LEU A 52 -16.86 -35.61 23.17
N ASP A 53 -17.74 -34.73 23.63
CA ASP A 53 -19.10 -35.13 24.05
C ASP A 53 -19.95 -35.46 22.80
N ASP A 54 -19.82 -34.66 21.73
CA ASP A 54 -20.43 -34.94 20.43
C ASP A 54 -19.75 -36.12 19.71
N GLN A 55 -20.37 -37.30 19.84
CA GLN A 55 -19.87 -38.54 19.25
C GLN A 55 -19.94 -38.57 17.72
N ALA A 56 -20.85 -37.81 17.11
CA ALA A 56 -20.93 -37.75 15.65
C ALA A 56 -19.75 -36.95 15.09
N LEU A 57 -19.48 -35.79 15.68
CA LEU A 57 -18.29 -34.98 15.36
C LEU A 57 -17.00 -35.75 15.67
N ALA A 58 -16.93 -36.46 16.79
CA ALA A 58 -15.77 -37.28 17.15
C ALA A 58 -15.48 -38.36 16.09
N ALA A 59 -16.51 -39.05 15.60
CA ALA A 59 -16.38 -40.08 14.58
C ALA A 59 -15.96 -39.47 13.22
N GLU A 60 -16.55 -38.34 12.83
CA GLU A 60 -16.19 -37.61 11.61
C GLU A 60 -14.71 -37.21 11.60
N LEU A 61 -14.25 -36.56 12.66
CA LEU A 61 -12.85 -36.11 12.77
C LEU A 61 -11.89 -37.31 12.88
N SER A 62 -12.27 -38.36 13.61
CA SER A 62 -11.44 -39.57 13.79
C SER A 62 -11.18 -40.33 12.50
N ALA A 63 -12.07 -40.24 11.51
CA ALA A 63 -11.90 -40.87 10.21
C ALA A 63 -10.69 -40.34 9.42
N ASN A 64 -10.25 -39.12 9.73
CA ASN A 64 -9.14 -38.45 9.07
C ASN A 64 -7.78 -38.67 9.79
N VAL A 65 -7.74 -39.37 10.92
CA VAL A 65 -6.49 -39.60 11.66
C VAL A 65 -5.61 -40.61 10.90
N PRO A 66 -4.38 -40.24 10.51
CA PRO A 66 -3.52 -41.12 9.73
C PRO A 66 -3.19 -42.43 10.46
N GLY A 67 -3.15 -43.52 9.69
CA GLY A 67 -2.66 -44.82 10.12
C GLY A 67 -1.20 -45.04 9.72
N ALA A 68 -0.64 -46.18 10.14
CA ALA A 68 0.75 -46.54 9.83
C ALA A 68 1.02 -46.77 8.32
N SER A 69 -0.01 -47.13 7.56
CA SER A 69 0.07 -47.37 6.11
C SER A 69 -0.43 -46.21 5.25
N THR A 70 -0.84 -45.09 5.88
CA THR A 70 -1.33 -43.93 5.14
C THR A 70 -0.17 -43.27 4.40
N ASP A 71 -0.38 -42.93 3.12
CA ASP A 71 0.61 -42.16 2.35
C ASP A 71 0.95 -40.86 3.10
N PRO A 72 2.23 -40.44 3.17
CA PRO A 72 2.62 -39.26 3.93
C PRO A 72 1.85 -37.98 3.56
N VAL A 73 1.55 -37.78 2.27
CA VAL A 73 0.80 -36.61 1.78
C VAL A 73 -0.66 -36.71 2.19
N ASP A 74 -1.27 -37.89 2.06
CA ASP A 74 -2.65 -38.13 2.52
C ASP A 74 -2.77 -37.97 4.04
N GLY A 75 -1.72 -38.33 4.79
CA GLY A 75 -1.68 -38.15 6.23
C GLY A 75 -1.63 -36.69 6.66
N LEU A 76 -0.91 -35.84 5.91
CA LEU A 76 -0.93 -34.38 6.12
C LEU A 76 -2.31 -33.80 5.80
N ALA A 77 -2.92 -34.22 4.69
CA ALA A 77 -4.26 -33.78 4.30
C ALA A 77 -5.31 -34.17 5.35
N GLY A 78 -5.29 -35.41 5.85
CA GLY A 78 -6.20 -35.85 6.91
C GLY A 78 -6.08 -35.04 8.19
N LEU A 79 -4.86 -34.72 8.64
CA LEU A 79 -4.66 -33.86 9.80
C LEU A 79 -5.18 -32.43 9.56
N ALA A 80 -5.00 -31.89 8.36
CA ALA A 80 -5.53 -30.58 7.99
C ALA A 80 -7.07 -30.57 8.01
N GLU A 81 -7.72 -31.62 7.49
CA GLU A 81 -9.18 -31.79 7.54
C GLU A 81 -9.71 -31.85 8.99
N ILE A 82 -8.98 -32.48 9.92
CA ILE A 82 -9.33 -32.45 11.35
C ILE A 82 -9.35 -31.01 11.86
N MET A 83 -8.35 -30.19 11.50
CA MET A 83 -8.29 -28.79 11.93
C MET A 83 -9.41 -27.94 11.31
N VAL A 84 -9.72 -28.15 10.03
CA VAL A 84 -10.83 -27.50 9.33
C VAL A 84 -12.17 -27.85 10.00
N GLY A 85 -12.41 -29.13 10.26
CA GLY A 85 -13.61 -29.61 10.94
C GLY A 85 -13.75 -29.06 12.35
N ALA A 86 -12.66 -29.04 13.13
CA ALA A 86 -12.62 -28.45 14.46
C ALA A 86 -12.97 -26.94 14.43
N ARG A 87 -12.38 -26.19 13.50
CA ARG A 87 -12.67 -24.76 13.33
C ARG A 87 -14.14 -24.51 12.95
N ARG A 88 -14.69 -25.27 12.00
CA ARG A 88 -16.09 -25.14 11.56
C ARG A 88 -17.07 -25.44 12.69
N ALA A 89 -16.82 -26.50 13.46
CA ALA A 89 -17.62 -26.85 14.62
C ALA A 89 -17.59 -25.73 15.68
N LEU A 90 -16.42 -25.15 15.96
CA LEU A 90 -16.28 -24.01 16.87
C LEU A 90 -17.03 -22.77 16.36
N ALA A 91 -16.92 -22.47 15.07
CA ALA A 91 -17.58 -21.33 14.42
C ALA A 91 -19.11 -21.44 14.41
N ALA A 92 -19.65 -22.67 14.38
CA ALA A 92 -21.10 -22.91 14.45
C ALA A 92 -21.71 -22.54 15.81
N ARG A 93 -20.90 -22.39 16.86
CA ARG A 93 -21.30 -22.00 18.24
C ARG A 93 -22.42 -22.86 18.84
N ASN A 94 -22.51 -24.12 18.41
CA ASN A 94 -23.49 -25.10 18.89
C ASN A 94 -22.81 -26.27 19.60
N LEU A 95 -21.90 -25.97 20.53
CA LEU A 95 -21.07 -26.95 21.25
C LEU A 95 -21.05 -26.66 22.74
N SER A 96 -20.74 -27.68 23.56
CA SER A 96 -20.43 -27.46 24.98
C SER A 96 -19.15 -26.62 25.11
N HIS A 97 -19.01 -25.83 26.19
CA HIS A 97 -17.76 -25.10 26.44
C HIS A 97 -16.55 -26.04 26.60
N ALA A 98 -16.79 -27.27 27.06
CA ALA A 98 -15.76 -28.30 27.17
C ALA A 98 -15.29 -28.77 25.79
N ASP A 99 -16.22 -29.07 24.88
CA ASP A 99 -15.90 -29.47 23.51
C ASP A 99 -15.26 -28.32 22.72
N ALA A 100 -15.72 -27.08 22.92
CA ALA A 100 -15.06 -25.91 22.33
C ALA A 100 -13.57 -25.84 22.69
N ARG A 101 -13.22 -26.08 23.96
CA ARG A 101 -11.82 -26.15 24.40
C ARG A 101 -11.09 -27.37 23.83
N ARG A 102 -11.70 -28.56 23.88
CA ARG A 102 -11.10 -29.80 23.36
C ARG A 102 -10.78 -29.69 21.87
N LEU A 103 -11.65 -29.05 21.08
CA LEU A 103 -11.41 -28.80 19.66
C LEU A 103 -10.21 -27.87 19.41
N VAL A 104 -9.98 -26.88 20.28
CA VAL A 104 -8.76 -26.06 20.23
C VAL A 104 -7.53 -26.92 20.54
N ASP A 105 -7.59 -27.77 21.56
CA ASP A 105 -6.49 -28.68 21.90
C ASP A 105 -6.20 -29.67 20.75
N ILE A 106 -7.25 -30.21 20.11
CA ILE A 106 -7.17 -31.07 18.92
C ILE A 106 -6.49 -30.32 17.77
N ALA A 107 -6.89 -29.07 17.49
CA ALA A 107 -6.28 -28.28 16.42
C ALA A 107 -4.79 -28.00 16.67
N ILE A 108 -4.40 -27.72 17.92
CA ILE A 108 -2.99 -27.54 18.31
C ILE A 108 -2.19 -28.83 18.11
N THR A 109 -2.70 -29.97 18.57
CA THR A 109 -2.05 -31.28 18.39
C THR A 109 -1.89 -31.61 16.90
N SER A 110 -2.94 -31.42 16.10
CA SER A 110 -2.91 -31.65 14.65
C SER A 110 -1.90 -30.74 13.95
N ALA A 111 -1.81 -29.46 14.32
CA ALA A 111 -0.82 -28.52 13.76
C ALA A 111 0.62 -28.97 14.04
N ALA A 112 0.91 -29.43 15.26
CA ALA A 112 2.23 -29.94 15.63
C ALA A 112 2.58 -31.23 14.86
N LEU A 113 1.60 -32.13 14.70
CA LEU A 113 1.76 -33.34 13.88
C LEU A 113 2.03 -33.01 12.40
N ILE A 114 1.33 -32.01 11.85
CA ILE A 114 1.55 -31.53 10.48
C ILE A 114 2.97 -30.98 10.32
N GLN A 115 3.46 -30.18 11.26
CA GLN A 115 4.84 -29.69 11.24
C GLN A 115 5.84 -30.85 11.26
N GLY A 116 5.70 -31.78 12.22
CA GLY A 116 6.62 -32.92 12.35
C GLY A 116 6.64 -33.81 11.10
N ARG A 117 5.47 -34.19 10.60
CA ARG A 117 5.33 -35.00 9.36
C ARG A 117 5.80 -34.24 8.13
N GLY A 118 5.50 -32.95 8.03
CA GLY A 118 5.87 -32.09 6.90
C GLY A 118 7.39 -31.91 6.80
N SER A 119 8.05 -31.63 7.92
CA SER A 119 9.53 -31.56 7.97
C SER A 119 10.16 -32.90 7.62
N ALA A 120 9.67 -34.01 8.17
CA ALA A 120 10.18 -35.34 7.82
C ALA A 120 9.96 -35.67 6.33
N TRP A 121 8.84 -35.23 5.76
CA TRP A 121 8.53 -35.42 4.34
C TRP A 121 9.50 -34.62 3.45
N LEU A 122 9.88 -33.39 3.82
CA LEU A 122 10.82 -32.55 3.07
C LEU A 122 12.26 -33.10 3.03
N GLU A 123 12.66 -33.91 4.01
CA GLU A 123 13.99 -34.55 4.09
C GLU A 123 14.14 -35.74 3.13
N VAL A 124 13.02 -36.34 2.71
CA VAL A 124 13.03 -37.43 1.73
C VAL A 124 13.42 -36.85 0.35
N LYS A 125 14.05 -37.66 -0.53
CA LYS A 125 14.37 -37.25 -1.90
C LYS A 125 13.41 -37.86 -2.90
N GLY A 126 13.18 -37.14 -3.99
CA GLY A 126 12.50 -37.66 -5.17
C GLY A 126 10.98 -37.59 -5.10
N GLN A 127 10.42 -36.64 -4.34
CA GLN A 127 9.01 -36.28 -4.43
C GLN A 127 8.74 -35.55 -5.74
N THR A 128 7.54 -35.72 -6.28
CA THR A 128 7.12 -35.07 -7.53
C THR A 128 6.56 -33.67 -7.27
N ALA A 129 6.53 -32.83 -8.31
CA ALA A 129 5.88 -31.52 -8.21
C ALA A 129 4.38 -31.64 -7.85
N ARG A 130 3.68 -32.68 -8.35
CA ARG A 130 2.30 -32.98 -7.94
C ARG A 130 2.19 -33.23 -6.44
N GLN A 131 3.12 -33.99 -5.86
CA GLN A 131 3.12 -34.22 -4.41
C GLN A 131 3.36 -32.92 -3.63
N HIS A 132 4.24 -32.03 -4.09
CA HIS A 132 4.45 -30.72 -3.48
C HIS A 132 3.17 -29.85 -3.53
N LEU A 133 2.49 -29.79 -4.68
CA LEU A 133 1.22 -29.06 -4.79
C LEU A 133 0.13 -29.62 -3.86
N ARG A 134 0.06 -30.95 -3.70
CA ARG A 134 -0.86 -31.60 -2.75
C ARG A 134 -0.51 -31.28 -1.29
N VAL A 135 0.77 -31.22 -0.96
CA VAL A 135 1.22 -30.78 0.38
C VAL A 135 0.87 -29.31 0.60
N LEU A 136 1.06 -28.43 -0.39
CA LEU A 136 0.60 -27.03 -0.28
C LEU A 136 -0.90 -26.95 0.01
N ALA A 137 -1.72 -27.75 -0.67
CA ALA A 137 -3.16 -27.80 -0.43
C ALA A 137 -3.46 -28.13 1.05
N ALA A 138 -2.83 -29.18 1.59
CA ALA A 138 -2.98 -29.57 2.98
C ALA A 138 -2.52 -28.46 3.96
N LEU A 139 -1.42 -27.77 3.65
CA LEU A 139 -0.89 -26.70 4.49
C LEU A 139 -1.76 -25.44 4.48
N ILE A 140 -2.40 -25.13 3.35
CA ILE A 140 -3.39 -24.05 3.24
C ILE A 140 -4.63 -24.37 4.08
N GLU A 141 -5.14 -25.61 3.99
CA GLU A 141 -6.24 -26.09 4.82
C GLU A 141 -5.88 -26.05 6.30
N ALA A 142 -4.65 -26.42 6.66
CA ALA A 142 -4.15 -26.34 8.03
C ALA A 142 -3.98 -24.89 8.52
N ALA A 143 -3.54 -23.97 7.66
CA ALA A 143 -3.45 -22.54 7.96
C ALA A 143 -4.86 -21.96 8.20
N TYR A 144 -5.85 -22.34 7.40
CA TYR A 144 -7.24 -22.06 7.70
C TYR A 144 -7.66 -22.71 9.03
N GLY A 145 -7.43 -24.00 9.26
CA GLY A 145 -7.77 -24.66 10.53
C GLY A 145 -7.14 -23.96 11.77
N SER A 146 -5.97 -23.35 11.60
CA SER A 146 -5.25 -22.59 12.64
C SER A 146 -5.82 -21.19 12.92
N GLY A 147 -6.80 -20.72 12.14
CA GLY A 147 -7.31 -19.35 12.24
C GLY A 147 -6.48 -18.31 11.48
N LEU A 148 -5.48 -18.73 10.71
CA LEU A 148 -4.58 -17.82 9.98
C LEU A 148 -5.14 -17.36 8.64
N LEU A 149 -6.15 -18.02 8.08
CA LEU A 149 -6.83 -17.60 6.85
C LEU A 149 -8.33 -17.39 7.09
N ALA A 150 -8.96 -16.47 6.39
CA ALA A 150 -10.42 -16.41 6.31
C ALA A 150 -10.97 -17.50 5.37
N GLU A 151 -12.28 -17.81 5.46
CA GLU A 151 -12.92 -18.75 4.51
C GLU A 151 -12.82 -18.23 3.08
N ARG A 152 -12.93 -16.91 2.88
CA ARG A 152 -12.80 -16.27 1.56
C ARG A 152 -11.40 -16.45 0.97
N GLU A 153 -10.36 -16.26 1.79
CA GLU A 153 -8.96 -16.45 1.40
C GLU A 153 -8.68 -17.92 1.05
N ARG A 154 -9.16 -18.85 1.89
CA ARG A 154 -9.13 -20.29 1.61
C ARG A 154 -9.82 -20.61 0.28
N ALA A 155 -11.03 -20.12 0.04
CA ALA A 155 -11.75 -20.35 -1.21
C ALA A 155 -11.00 -19.79 -2.44
N GLU A 156 -10.33 -18.64 -2.30
CA GLU A 156 -9.52 -18.07 -3.37
C GLU A 156 -8.30 -18.92 -3.70
N THR A 157 -7.59 -19.44 -2.68
CA THR A 157 -6.47 -20.34 -2.92
C THR A 157 -6.89 -21.63 -3.61
N ALA A 158 -8.04 -22.20 -3.24
CA ALA A 158 -8.56 -23.41 -3.87
C ALA A 158 -8.81 -23.19 -5.38
N ARG A 159 -9.38 -22.05 -5.77
CA ARG A 159 -9.59 -21.70 -7.20
C ARG A 159 -8.29 -21.62 -8.00
N THR A 160 -7.19 -21.29 -7.34
CA THR A 160 -5.87 -21.20 -7.95
C THR A 160 -5.17 -22.55 -7.97
N LEU A 161 -5.28 -23.33 -6.90
CA LEU A 161 -4.55 -24.58 -6.71
C LEU A 161 -5.22 -25.79 -7.39
N ASP A 162 -6.55 -25.83 -7.47
CA ASP A 162 -7.29 -26.94 -8.08
C ASP A 162 -6.93 -27.14 -9.57
N PRO A 163 -6.83 -26.09 -10.41
CA PRO A 163 -6.34 -26.24 -11.78
C PRO A 163 -4.90 -26.75 -11.86
N LEU A 164 -4.02 -26.29 -10.97
CA LEU A 164 -2.60 -26.70 -10.96
C LEU A 164 -2.45 -28.17 -10.56
N THR A 165 -3.21 -28.61 -9.56
CA THR A 165 -3.17 -29.99 -9.05
C THR A 165 -3.87 -30.99 -9.97
N SER A 166 -4.86 -30.56 -10.76
CA SER A 166 -5.59 -31.42 -11.69
C SER A 166 -4.97 -31.48 -13.10
N ALA A 167 -4.09 -30.54 -13.44
CA ALA A 167 -3.45 -30.52 -14.75
C ALA A 167 -2.60 -31.79 -15.01
N SER A 168 -2.65 -32.26 -16.26
CA SER A 168 -1.79 -33.34 -16.77
C SER A 168 -0.39 -32.81 -17.09
N SER A 169 -0.30 -31.55 -17.53
CA SER A 169 0.90 -30.83 -17.91
C SER A 169 0.65 -29.33 -17.73
N LEU A 170 1.63 -28.58 -17.23
CA LEU A 170 1.57 -27.13 -17.07
C LEU A 170 2.67 -26.47 -17.87
N THR A 171 2.47 -25.23 -18.33
CA THR A 171 3.59 -24.42 -18.78
C THR A 171 4.34 -23.85 -17.56
N GLN A 172 5.62 -23.54 -17.70
CA GLN A 172 6.37 -22.82 -16.65
C GLN A 172 5.69 -21.49 -16.29
N ALA A 173 5.12 -20.80 -17.28
CA ALA A 173 4.41 -19.55 -17.05
C ALA A 173 3.13 -19.73 -16.21
N ASP A 174 2.33 -20.77 -16.50
CA ASP A 174 1.12 -21.05 -15.72
C ASP A 174 1.45 -21.45 -14.28
N LEU A 175 2.51 -22.25 -14.09
CA LEU A 175 2.99 -22.61 -12.75
C LEU A 175 3.49 -21.37 -12.00
N ALA A 176 4.33 -20.55 -12.61
CA ALA A 176 4.84 -19.32 -12.00
C ALA A 176 3.71 -18.35 -11.62
N ALA A 177 2.74 -18.15 -12.52
CA ALA A 177 1.58 -17.29 -12.25
C ALA A 177 0.68 -17.85 -11.14
N GLY A 178 0.56 -19.17 -11.03
CA GLY A 178 -0.16 -19.85 -9.96
C GLY A 178 0.54 -19.73 -8.61
N MET A 179 1.86 -19.96 -8.57
CA MET A 179 2.68 -19.86 -7.37
C MET A 179 2.68 -18.43 -6.79
N LEU A 180 2.83 -17.42 -7.65
CA LEU A 180 2.76 -16.01 -7.25
C LEU A 180 1.44 -15.67 -6.52
N ARG A 181 0.33 -16.30 -6.90
CA ARG A 181 -0.97 -16.13 -6.22
C ARG A 181 -1.05 -16.93 -4.92
N ILE A 182 -0.52 -18.14 -4.89
CA ILE A 182 -0.49 -19.01 -3.71
C ILE A 182 0.37 -18.41 -2.60
N GLU A 183 1.47 -17.75 -2.94
CA GLU A 183 2.37 -17.09 -1.99
C GLU A 183 1.68 -16.01 -1.13
N ARG A 184 0.59 -15.41 -1.62
CA ARG A 184 -0.23 -14.44 -0.87
C ARG A 184 -0.79 -15.01 0.44
N VAL A 185 -0.87 -16.34 0.57
CA VAL A 185 -1.25 -17.02 1.82
C VAL A 185 -0.42 -16.54 3.01
N VAL A 186 0.88 -16.32 2.83
CA VAL A 186 1.76 -15.87 3.90
C VAL A 186 1.41 -14.44 4.33
N GLU A 187 1.18 -13.56 3.36
CA GLU A 187 0.77 -12.17 3.59
C GLU A 187 -0.59 -12.11 4.30
N TRP A 188 -1.56 -12.89 3.82
CA TRP A 188 -2.89 -13.00 4.43
C TRP A 188 -2.83 -13.51 5.87
N ALA A 189 -2.00 -14.53 6.13
CA ALA A 189 -1.78 -15.07 7.47
C ALA A 189 -1.17 -14.05 8.42
N GLN A 190 -0.15 -13.32 7.97
CA GLN A 190 0.48 -12.28 8.77
C GLN A 190 -0.53 -11.17 9.12
N GLN A 191 -1.32 -10.71 8.15
CA GLN A 191 -2.34 -9.69 8.40
C GLN A 191 -3.44 -10.18 9.35
N ASN A 192 -3.88 -11.45 9.24
CA ASN A 192 -4.86 -12.03 10.16
C ASN A 192 -4.33 -12.11 11.59
N ALA A 193 -3.07 -12.53 11.76
CA ALA A 193 -2.44 -12.55 13.07
C ALA A 193 -2.39 -11.13 13.68
N THR A 194 -1.96 -10.13 12.89
CA THR A 194 -1.91 -8.74 13.36
C THR A 194 -3.28 -8.21 13.75
N VAL A 195 -4.32 -8.41 12.94
CA VAL A 195 -5.67 -7.90 13.26
C VAL A 195 -6.27 -8.61 14.46
N ALA A 196 -6.09 -9.93 14.59
CA ALA A 196 -6.63 -10.70 15.71
C ALA A 196 -6.14 -10.19 17.08
N PHE A 197 -4.94 -9.60 17.12
CA PHE A 197 -4.35 -9.09 18.35
C PHE A 197 -4.15 -7.57 18.37
N ALA A 198 -4.64 -6.82 17.38
CA ALA A 198 -4.35 -5.39 17.20
C ALA A 198 -4.69 -4.55 18.45
N GLU A 199 -5.86 -4.78 19.05
CA GLU A 199 -6.30 -4.05 20.25
C GLU A 199 -5.38 -4.30 21.46
N VAL A 200 -4.87 -5.53 21.58
CA VAL A 200 -4.02 -5.92 22.70
C VAL A 200 -2.58 -5.49 22.44
N TRP A 201 -2.04 -5.70 21.25
CA TRP A 201 -0.66 -5.42 20.91
C TRP A 201 -0.34 -3.93 20.87
N ALA A 202 -1.25 -3.07 20.38
CA ALA A 202 -0.94 -1.66 20.18
C ALA A 202 -0.38 -0.93 21.43
N PRO A 203 -0.99 -1.06 22.63
CA PRO A 203 -0.41 -0.50 23.85
C PRO A 203 0.96 -1.10 24.22
N TRP A 204 1.16 -2.39 23.97
CA TRP A 204 2.40 -3.10 24.31
C TRP A 204 3.53 -2.79 23.35
N THR A 205 3.27 -2.64 22.04
CA THR A 205 4.26 -2.26 21.04
C THR A 205 4.89 -0.91 21.37
N PHE A 206 4.11 0.05 21.88
CA PHE A 206 4.62 1.34 22.33
C PHE A 206 5.64 1.20 23.48
N LEU A 207 5.40 0.27 24.42
CA LEU A 207 6.27 0.03 25.57
C LEU A 207 7.44 -0.92 25.27
N LEU A 208 7.21 -1.89 24.40
CA LEU A 208 8.08 -3.03 24.08
C LEU A 208 8.02 -3.28 22.55
N PRO A 209 8.87 -2.59 21.76
CA PRO A 209 8.86 -2.73 20.30
C PRO A 209 9.05 -4.16 19.79
N GLN A 210 9.62 -5.07 20.61
CA GLN A 210 9.78 -6.49 20.30
C GLN A 210 8.44 -7.23 20.10
N VAL A 211 7.33 -6.68 20.61
CA VAL A 211 5.98 -7.21 20.43
C VAL A 211 5.59 -7.30 18.95
N ASN A 212 6.17 -6.44 18.09
CA ASN A 212 5.98 -6.52 16.64
C ASN A 212 6.47 -7.86 16.04
N GLY A 213 7.38 -8.56 16.72
CA GLY A 213 7.85 -9.88 16.28
C GLY A 213 6.88 -11.03 16.56
N ILE A 214 5.82 -10.82 17.36
CA ILE A 214 4.90 -11.90 17.75
C ILE A 214 4.12 -12.44 16.54
N ALA A 215 3.74 -11.59 15.59
CA ALA A 215 3.09 -12.05 14.36
C ALA A 215 3.99 -13.06 13.61
N ASP A 216 5.29 -12.80 13.49
CA ASP A 216 6.23 -13.75 12.89
C ASP A 216 6.33 -15.05 13.70
N ASP A 217 6.32 -14.96 15.03
CA ASP A 217 6.39 -16.12 15.91
C ASP A 217 5.16 -17.01 15.77
N VAL A 218 3.98 -16.40 15.62
CA VAL A 218 2.73 -17.10 15.32
C VAL A 218 2.85 -17.84 13.98
N LEU A 219 3.37 -17.18 12.94
CA LEU A 219 3.55 -17.81 11.62
C LEU A 219 4.58 -18.96 11.68
N ARG A 220 5.74 -18.75 12.31
CA ARG A 220 6.79 -19.77 12.48
C ARG A 220 6.34 -20.95 13.34
N GLY A 221 5.45 -20.72 14.30
CA GLY A 221 4.83 -21.73 15.13
C GLY A 221 3.66 -22.46 14.47
N SER A 222 3.34 -22.16 13.20
CA SER A 222 2.18 -22.70 12.48
C SER A 222 2.57 -23.65 11.34
N PRO A 223 1.60 -24.32 10.68
CA PRO A 223 1.84 -25.08 9.45
C PRO A 223 2.52 -24.29 8.32
N LEU A 224 2.50 -22.95 8.37
CA LEU A 224 3.11 -22.08 7.36
C LEU A 224 4.65 -22.13 7.33
N LEU A 225 5.30 -22.66 8.37
CA LEU A 225 6.74 -22.89 8.32
C LEU A 225 7.11 -23.90 7.23
N VAL A 226 6.38 -25.02 7.16
CA VAL A 226 6.56 -26.05 6.12
C VAL A 226 6.12 -25.51 4.75
N PHE A 227 5.10 -24.64 4.73
CA PHE A 227 4.58 -24.05 3.50
C PHE A 227 5.67 -23.28 2.74
N ALA A 228 6.48 -22.47 3.44
CA ALA A 228 7.55 -21.69 2.83
C ALA A 228 8.58 -22.59 2.11
N ASP A 229 8.97 -23.71 2.71
CA ASP A 229 9.92 -24.65 2.11
C ASP A 229 9.38 -25.37 0.88
N VAL A 230 8.09 -25.73 0.91
CA VAL A 230 7.43 -26.40 -0.23
C VAL A 230 7.26 -25.43 -1.40
N THR A 231 6.87 -24.18 -1.12
CA THR A 231 6.70 -23.11 -2.11
C THR A 231 8.01 -22.86 -2.85
N ARG A 232 9.11 -22.65 -2.11
CA ARG A 232 10.45 -22.43 -2.68
C ARG A 232 10.87 -23.50 -3.69
N ARG A 233 10.59 -24.78 -3.42
CA ARG A 233 10.93 -25.88 -4.36
C ARG A 233 10.11 -25.84 -5.64
N LEU A 234 8.87 -25.35 -5.58
CA LEU A 234 8.01 -25.17 -6.74
C LEU A 234 8.38 -23.91 -7.53
N ASP A 235 8.86 -22.87 -6.87
CA ASP A 235 9.37 -21.66 -7.53
C ASP A 235 10.66 -21.95 -8.29
N ASP A 236 11.57 -22.73 -7.71
CA ASP A 236 12.77 -23.22 -8.38
C ASP A 236 12.42 -23.98 -9.67
N LEU A 237 11.32 -24.76 -9.65
CA LEU A 237 10.80 -25.45 -10.83
C LEU A 237 10.18 -24.49 -11.85
N ALA A 238 9.42 -23.50 -11.38
CA ALA A 238 8.74 -22.51 -12.21
C ALA A 238 9.73 -21.55 -12.90
N ALA A 239 10.80 -21.17 -12.22
CA ALA A 239 11.86 -20.27 -12.72
C ALA A 239 12.85 -20.96 -13.67
N GLY A 240 12.85 -22.30 -13.76
CA GLY A 240 13.74 -23.05 -14.64
C GLY A 240 15.22 -22.93 -14.22
N ARG A 241 16.12 -22.56 -15.16
CA ARG A 241 17.57 -22.55 -14.92
C ARG A 241 18.13 -21.27 -14.28
N THR A 242 17.30 -20.30 -13.94
CA THR A 242 17.76 -19.02 -13.39
C THR A 242 16.78 -18.50 -12.33
N PRO A 243 16.81 -19.07 -11.10
CA PRO A 243 15.99 -18.56 -10.01
C PRO A 243 16.32 -17.07 -9.72
N MET A 244 15.26 -16.27 -9.55
CA MET A 244 15.37 -14.85 -9.24
C MET A 244 15.57 -14.67 -7.72
N HIS A 245 16.82 -14.53 -7.30
CA HIS A 245 17.15 -14.24 -5.90
C HIS A 245 17.22 -12.74 -5.64
N HIS A 246 16.60 -12.29 -4.55
CA HIS A 246 16.86 -10.96 -4.00
C HIS A 246 18.22 -10.96 -3.30
N ASP A 247 18.90 -9.82 -3.29
CA ASP A 247 20.20 -9.69 -2.64
C ASP A 247 20.19 -8.51 -1.67
N LEU A 248 20.16 -8.83 -0.38
CA LEU A 248 20.22 -7.86 0.71
C LEU A 248 21.58 -7.96 1.39
N PHE A 249 22.45 -6.99 1.11
CA PHE A 249 23.80 -6.88 1.66
C PHE A 249 24.68 -8.13 1.46
N GLY A 250 24.55 -8.80 0.30
CA GLY A 250 25.31 -10.01 -0.05
C GLY A 250 24.66 -11.31 0.44
N THR A 251 23.48 -11.22 1.07
CA THR A 251 22.67 -12.38 1.46
C THR A 251 21.59 -12.59 0.41
N ALA A 252 21.54 -13.79 -0.17
CA ALA A 252 20.42 -14.19 -1.02
C ALA A 252 19.17 -14.34 -0.15
N VAL A 253 18.10 -13.65 -0.54
CA VAL A 253 16.79 -13.71 0.13
C VAL A 253 15.77 -14.17 -0.89
N ASP A 254 15.05 -15.24 -0.56
CA ASP A 254 14.14 -15.90 -1.49
C ASP A 254 12.67 -15.63 -1.16
N THR A 255 12.36 -15.16 0.05
CA THR A 255 11.00 -14.94 0.52
C THR A 255 10.90 -13.65 1.35
N GLY A 256 9.69 -13.08 1.40
CA GLY A 256 9.44 -11.87 2.18
C GLY A 256 10.12 -10.62 1.62
N VAL A 257 10.34 -10.55 0.31
CA VAL A 257 10.77 -9.34 -0.38
C VAL A 257 9.94 -9.23 -1.64
N ARG A 258 9.15 -8.15 -1.77
CA ARG A 258 8.30 -7.93 -2.94
C ARG A 258 8.47 -6.52 -3.44
N ALA A 259 8.92 -6.37 -4.69
CA ALA A 259 8.97 -5.06 -5.32
C ALA A 259 7.56 -4.61 -5.72
N LEU A 260 7.14 -3.44 -5.23
CA LEU A 260 5.88 -2.79 -5.63
C LEU A 260 6.09 -1.92 -6.86
N ASN A 261 7.15 -1.11 -6.83
CA ASN A 261 7.49 -0.20 -7.90
C ASN A 261 8.95 -0.41 -8.30
N PRO A 262 9.22 -0.68 -9.59
CA PRO A 262 10.59 -0.74 -10.06
C PRO A 262 11.22 0.66 -9.97
N GLY A 263 12.45 0.72 -9.51
CA GLY A 263 13.21 1.94 -9.33
C GLY A 263 14.69 1.65 -9.09
N LEU A 264 15.54 2.65 -9.29
CA LEU A 264 16.95 2.57 -8.94
C LEU A 264 17.32 3.84 -8.20
N ALA A 265 17.94 3.67 -7.03
CA ALA A 265 18.33 4.75 -6.16
C ALA A 265 19.71 4.50 -5.55
N VAL A 266 20.44 5.58 -5.31
CA VAL A 266 21.64 5.57 -4.48
C VAL A 266 21.46 6.62 -3.41
N GLY A 267 21.50 6.19 -2.15
CA GLY A 267 21.19 7.06 -1.03
C GLY A 267 21.75 6.52 0.27
N LYS A 268 21.78 7.37 1.29
CA LYS A 268 22.10 6.94 2.65
C LYS A 268 20.89 6.19 3.21
N LEU A 269 21.09 4.98 3.75
CA LEU A 269 20.01 4.19 4.35
C LEU A 269 19.59 4.79 5.69
N ARG A 270 18.29 4.88 5.95
CA ARG A 270 17.70 5.32 7.22
C ARG A 270 16.63 4.35 7.69
N VAL A 271 16.85 3.71 8.84
CA VAL A 271 15.95 2.70 9.39
C VAL A 271 15.12 3.28 10.52
N ALA A 272 13.79 3.22 10.38
CA ALA A 272 12.81 3.79 11.30
C ALA A 272 13.16 5.22 11.77
N PRO A 273 13.46 6.16 10.85
CA PRO A 273 13.69 7.54 11.24
C PRO A 273 12.40 8.12 11.88
N PRO A 274 12.51 9.05 12.85
CA PRO A 274 11.37 9.81 13.32
C PRO A 274 10.76 10.63 12.17
N GLU A 275 9.50 11.09 12.33
CA GLU A 275 8.87 12.02 11.37
C GLU A 275 9.81 13.21 11.10
N SER A 276 10.07 13.54 9.84
CA SER A 276 11.05 14.54 9.36
C SER A 276 12.54 14.26 9.70
N GLY A 277 12.88 13.01 10.04
CA GLY A 277 14.23 12.56 10.42
C GLY A 277 15.16 12.13 9.28
N TYR A 278 14.74 12.31 8.03
CA TYR A 278 15.49 11.90 6.83
C TYR A 278 15.42 12.96 5.74
N SER A 279 16.32 12.89 4.76
CA SER A 279 16.32 13.77 3.59
C SER A 279 15.99 13.03 2.29
N ARG A 280 15.66 13.79 1.25
CA ARG A 280 15.20 13.28 -0.05
C ARG A 280 16.18 12.39 -0.81
N ASP A 281 17.47 12.49 -0.50
CA ASP A 281 18.57 11.70 -1.06
C ASP A 281 18.82 10.42 -0.26
N GLU A 282 18.02 10.17 0.77
CA GLU A 282 18.13 9.01 1.64
C GLU A 282 17.11 7.94 1.26
N ILE A 283 17.47 6.68 1.50
CA ILE A 283 16.60 5.52 1.31
C ILE A 283 16.02 5.17 2.68
N VAL A 284 14.70 5.17 2.79
CA VAL A 284 14.01 5.00 4.08
C VAL A 284 13.44 3.60 4.24
N VAL A 285 13.59 3.05 5.43
CA VAL A 285 13.05 1.74 5.83
C VAL A 285 12.07 1.96 6.97
N LEU A 286 10.79 1.75 6.72
CA LEU A 286 9.70 2.11 7.62
C LEU A 286 8.90 0.88 8.05
N PRO A 287 8.33 0.88 9.27
CA PRO A 287 7.40 -0.18 9.69
C PRO A 287 6.10 -0.17 8.87
N GLU A 288 5.59 1.01 8.51
CA GLU A 288 4.37 1.17 7.72
C GLU A 288 4.51 2.38 6.77
N THR A 289 3.64 2.50 5.77
CA THR A 289 3.64 3.69 4.88
C THR A 289 2.78 4.78 5.52
N PRO A 290 3.35 5.88 6.05
CA PRO A 290 2.55 6.99 6.54
C PRO A 290 1.86 7.71 5.37
N ALA A 291 0.64 8.20 5.59
CA ALA A 291 -0.15 8.91 4.58
C ALA A 291 0.54 10.18 4.07
N ASP A 292 1.44 10.73 4.87
CA ASP A 292 2.13 12.00 4.68
C ASP A 292 3.64 11.85 4.47
N LEU A 293 4.12 10.67 4.04
CA LEU A 293 5.53 10.37 3.79
C LEU A 293 6.26 11.51 3.03
N GLU A 294 7.37 12.01 3.58
CA GLU A 294 8.25 12.96 2.90
C GLU A 294 9.04 12.26 1.78
N PRO A 295 9.39 12.94 0.68
CA PRO A 295 10.15 12.33 -0.42
C PRO A 295 11.44 11.68 0.08
N ALA A 296 11.71 10.49 -0.44
CA ALA A 296 12.92 9.72 -0.22
C ALA A 296 13.44 9.21 -1.56
N ALA A 297 14.74 8.90 -1.62
CA ALA A 297 15.36 8.34 -2.82
C ALA A 297 14.87 6.90 -3.08
N GLY A 298 14.48 6.17 -2.02
CA GLY A 298 13.90 4.83 -2.10
C GLY A 298 13.09 4.52 -0.84
N ILE A 299 12.09 3.65 -0.97
CA ILE A 299 11.16 3.29 0.10
C ILE A 299 11.17 1.78 0.31
N LEU A 300 11.30 1.37 1.57
CA LEU A 300 11.25 -0.02 2.03
C LEU A 300 10.25 -0.07 3.20
N THR A 301 9.21 -0.90 3.15
CA THR A 301 8.18 -0.96 4.22
C THR A 301 7.98 -2.36 4.79
N GLN A 302 7.74 -2.49 6.10
CA GLN A 302 7.42 -3.79 6.72
C GLN A 302 5.94 -4.14 6.51
N GLY A 303 5.65 -4.97 5.51
CA GLY A 303 4.28 -5.27 5.08
C GLY A 303 3.71 -4.29 4.04
N GLU A 304 2.62 -4.71 3.41
CA GLU A 304 1.96 -3.96 2.33
C GLU A 304 0.97 -2.95 2.93
N GLY A 305 1.28 -1.65 2.82
CA GLY A 305 0.25 -0.61 2.82
C GLY A 305 -0.53 -0.66 1.51
N ASN A 306 -1.68 0.02 1.38
CA ASN A 306 -2.48 -0.06 0.15
C ASN A 306 -1.68 0.32 -1.11
N VAL A 307 -1.59 -0.59 -2.10
CA VAL A 307 -0.88 -0.42 -3.39
C VAL A 307 -1.36 0.80 -4.18
N LEU A 308 -2.62 1.21 -3.99
CA LEU A 308 -3.22 2.38 -4.62
C LEU A 308 -3.23 3.63 -3.73
N ALA A 309 -2.50 3.62 -2.61
CA ALA A 309 -2.35 4.80 -1.76
C ALA A 309 -1.64 5.94 -2.50
N HIS A 310 -1.93 7.17 -2.11
CA HIS A 310 -1.34 8.37 -2.73
C HIS A 310 0.20 8.36 -2.74
N VAL A 311 0.82 7.89 -1.66
CA VAL A 311 2.28 7.75 -1.56
C VAL A 311 2.83 6.71 -2.54
N GLN A 312 2.10 5.60 -2.73
CA GLN A 312 2.49 4.53 -3.64
C GLN A 312 2.41 4.96 -5.10
N LEU A 313 1.34 5.69 -5.46
CA LEU A 313 1.18 6.28 -6.79
C LEU A 313 2.22 7.38 -7.06
N LEU A 314 2.57 8.18 -6.05
CA LEU A 314 3.64 9.18 -6.15
C LEU A 314 4.99 8.52 -6.38
N ALA A 315 5.35 7.52 -5.57
CA ALA A 315 6.59 6.77 -5.73
C ALA A 315 6.69 6.13 -7.13
N ARG A 316 5.57 5.57 -7.62
CA ARG A 316 5.47 4.98 -8.96
C ARG A 316 5.61 6.00 -10.08
N ALA A 317 5.03 7.19 -9.96
CA ALA A 317 5.16 8.26 -10.94
C ALA A 317 6.59 8.81 -11.01
N LEU A 318 7.28 8.88 -9.87
CA LEU A 318 8.65 9.37 -9.76
C LEU A 318 9.72 8.28 -10.01
N GLY A 319 9.32 7.00 -10.13
CA GLY A 319 10.22 5.84 -10.22
C GLY A 319 11.10 5.63 -9.00
N ILE A 320 10.62 6.08 -7.85
CA ILE A 320 11.25 5.79 -6.57
C ILE A 320 11.09 4.28 -6.34
N PRO A 321 12.20 3.51 -6.19
CA PRO A 321 12.11 2.09 -5.90
C PRO A 321 11.33 1.88 -4.61
N ASN A 322 10.33 1.00 -4.67
CA ASN A 322 9.50 0.68 -3.52
C ASN A 322 9.39 -0.83 -3.32
N VAL A 323 9.75 -1.30 -2.13
CA VAL A 323 9.81 -2.73 -1.79
C VAL A 323 9.16 -2.98 -0.44
N VAL A 324 8.28 -3.98 -0.40
CA VAL A 324 7.75 -4.54 0.82
C VAL A 324 8.71 -5.60 1.35
N LEU A 325 8.98 -5.52 2.64
CA LEU A 325 9.82 -6.42 3.39
C LEU A 325 8.98 -7.20 4.40
N GLY A 326 9.18 -8.50 4.42
CA GLY A 326 8.88 -9.33 5.58
C GLY A 326 9.84 -9.00 6.72
N SER A 327 9.44 -9.35 7.93
CA SER A 327 10.18 -9.01 9.15
C SER A 327 11.60 -9.57 9.19
N ALA A 328 11.85 -10.73 8.55
CA ALA A 328 13.20 -11.30 8.45
C ALA A 328 14.13 -10.42 7.60
N ALA A 329 13.67 -9.99 6.42
CA ALA A 329 14.41 -9.07 5.55
C ALA A 329 14.61 -7.70 6.22
N TYR A 330 13.59 -7.19 6.91
CA TYR A 330 13.69 -5.96 7.70
C TYR A 330 14.81 -6.03 8.76
N ARG A 331 14.86 -7.13 9.53
CA ARG A 331 15.91 -7.35 10.54
C ARG A 331 17.32 -7.46 9.96
N GLN A 332 17.46 -7.93 8.71
CA GLN A 332 18.75 -7.96 8.01
C GLN A 332 19.21 -6.58 7.56
N ILE A 333 18.29 -5.68 7.24
CA ILE A 333 18.59 -4.32 6.78
C ILE A 333 18.91 -3.39 7.95
N ALA A 334 18.25 -3.57 9.10
CA ALA A 334 18.39 -2.70 10.27
C ALA A 334 19.84 -2.38 10.72
N PRO A 335 20.78 -3.34 10.75
CA PRO A 335 22.18 -3.08 11.13
C PRO A 335 22.98 -2.20 10.15
N HIS A 336 22.43 -1.90 8.96
CA HIS A 336 23.09 -1.11 7.93
C HIS A 336 22.65 0.35 7.92
N ASP A 337 21.90 0.79 8.95
CA ASP A 337 21.50 2.19 9.12
C ASP A 337 22.69 3.15 8.98
N GLY A 338 22.47 4.24 8.25
CA GLY A 338 23.45 5.29 8.01
C GLY A 338 24.48 5.01 6.91
N LYS A 339 24.46 3.84 6.26
CA LYS A 339 25.39 3.50 5.16
C LYS A 339 24.93 4.02 3.80
N GLN A 340 25.87 4.34 2.91
CA GLN A 340 25.56 4.66 1.52
C GLN A 340 25.28 3.38 0.73
N VAL A 341 24.08 3.24 0.19
CA VAL A 341 23.63 2.01 -0.47
C VAL A 341 23.11 2.28 -1.89
N PHE A 342 23.33 1.28 -2.74
CA PHE A 342 22.66 1.08 -4.02
C PHE A 342 21.41 0.26 -3.77
N PHE A 343 20.29 0.73 -4.29
CA PHE A 343 18.99 0.09 -4.18
C PHE A 343 18.36 -0.03 -5.56
N LEU A 344 18.11 -1.25 -6.00
CA LEU A 344 17.43 -1.58 -7.24
C LEU A 344 16.22 -2.44 -6.93
N ALA A 345 15.06 -2.01 -7.41
CA ALA A 345 13.89 -2.85 -7.61
C ALA A 345 13.70 -2.98 -9.12
N SER A 346 13.87 -4.18 -9.67
CA SER A 346 13.85 -4.40 -11.10
C SER A 346 12.40 -4.58 -11.61
N PRO A 347 12.12 -4.34 -12.90
CA PRO A 347 10.78 -4.55 -13.48
C PRO A 347 10.24 -5.97 -13.32
N ARG A 348 11.10 -6.98 -13.20
CA ARG A 348 10.70 -8.37 -12.93
C ARG A 348 10.65 -8.73 -11.45
N GLY A 349 10.84 -7.76 -10.56
CA GLY A 349 10.71 -7.92 -9.12
C GLY A 349 12.00 -8.26 -8.37
N ARG A 350 13.17 -8.33 -9.04
CA ARG A 350 14.44 -8.56 -8.37
C ARG A 350 14.77 -7.36 -7.50
N VAL A 351 15.18 -7.61 -6.27
CA VAL A 351 15.62 -6.56 -5.36
C VAL A 351 17.10 -6.71 -5.06
N VAL A 352 17.87 -5.64 -5.23
CA VAL A 352 19.28 -5.59 -4.85
C VAL A 352 19.48 -4.37 -3.96
N LEU A 353 19.88 -4.60 -2.71
CA LEU A 353 20.20 -3.55 -1.73
C LEU A 353 21.59 -3.82 -1.16
N LYS A 354 22.59 -3.02 -1.54
CA LYS A 354 24.00 -3.25 -1.18
C LYS A 354 24.75 -1.96 -0.97
N GLU A 355 25.87 -2.02 -0.26
CA GLU A 355 26.84 -0.93 -0.26
C GLU A 355 27.47 -0.76 -1.65
N MET A 356 27.72 0.49 -2.08
CA MET A 356 28.29 0.80 -3.39
C MET A 356 29.62 0.08 -3.69
N ALA A 357 30.42 -0.17 -2.64
CA ALA A 357 31.69 -0.88 -2.74
C ALA A 357 31.52 -2.38 -3.01
N ALA A 358 30.36 -2.95 -2.67
CA ALA A 358 30.05 -4.38 -2.81
C ALA A 358 29.33 -4.72 -4.12
N LEU A 359 29.11 -3.74 -5.02
CA LEU A 359 28.47 -3.99 -6.31
C LEU A 359 29.35 -4.85 -7.21
N THR A 360 28.73 -5.89 -7.76
CA THR A 360 29.30 -6.73 -8.82
C THR A 360 29.51 -5.92 -10.11
N PRO A 361 30.34 -6.40 -11.05
CA PRO A 361 30.52 -5.73 -12.34
C PRO A 361 29.22 -5.53 -13.12
N GLN A 362 28.27 -6.47 -13.01
CA GLN A 362 26.97 -6.39 -13.70
C GLN A 362 26.06 -5.34 -13.06
N GLU A 363 25.95 -5.31 -11.72
CA GLU A 363 25.18 -4.28 -11.00
C GLU A 363 25.76 -2.89 -11.22
N ARG A 364 27.10 -2.78 -11.26
CA ARG A 364 27.80 -1.54 -11.58
C ARG A 364 27.51 -1.06 -12.99
N ALA A 365 27.46 -1.98 -13.96
CA ALA A 365 27.08 -1.64 -15.34
C ALA A 365 25.63 -1.12 -15.45
N VAL A 366 24.69 -1.70 -14.69
CA VAL A 366 23.31 -1.20 -14.58
C VAL A 366 23.29 0.22 -14.01
N TYR A 367 24.01 0.45 -12.90
CA TYR A 367 24.13 1.78 -12.31
C TYR A 367 24.72 2.80 -13.28
N GLU A 368 25.80 2.45 -13.99
CA GLU A 368 26.46 3.33 -14.94
C GLU A 368 25.61 3.60 -16.19
N GLU A 369 24.86 2.62 -16.69
CA GLU A 369 23.92 2.82 -17.81
C GLU A 369 22.72 3.68 -17.38
N TYR A 370 22.14 3.40 -16.21
CA TYR A 370 21.05 4.20 -15.64
C TYR A 370 21.47 5.67 -15.48
N THR A 371 22.64 5.91 -14.86
CA THR A 371 23.20 7.26 -14.68
C THR A 371 23.54 7.92 -16.02
N ARG A 372 23.97 7.16 -17.04
CA ARG A 372 24.23 7.69 -18.40
C ARG A 372 22.95 8.03 -19.17
N ASN A 373 21.87 7.28 -18.95
CA ASN A 373 20.58 7.48 -19.60
C ASN A 373 19.81 8.65 -18.97
N GLU A 374 19.93 8.89 -17.67
CA GLU A 374 19.48 10.15 -17.03
C GLU A 374 20.15 11.40 -17.64
N VAL A 375 21.32 11.24 -18.28
CA VAL A 375 22.13 12.33 -18.85
C VAL A 375 21.95 12.52 -20.37
N ARG A 376 21.15 11.68 -21.07
CA ARG A 376 21.00 11.77 -22.54
C ARG A 376 19.59 12.10 -23.00
N THR A 377 19.39 13.35 -23.44
CA THR A 377 18.46 13.66 -24.54
C THR A 377 19.24 13.91 -25.84
N ALA A 378 18.55 13.82 -26.99
CA ALA A 378 19.10 13.61 -28.35
C ALA A 378 20.20 14.57 -28.85
N ASN A 379 20.58 15.61 -28.11
CA ASN A 379 21.51 16.64 -28.56
C ASN A 379 22.80 16.79 -27.74
N GLY A 380 23.11 15.89 -26.80
CA GLY A 380 24.46 15.78 -26.22
C GLY A 380 24.96 16.99 -25.40
N ILE A 381 24.07 17.84 -24.89
CA ILE A 381 24.39 18.93 -23.96
C ILE A 381 23.96 18.51 -22.55
N LEU A 382 24.86 18.68 -21.58
CA LEU A 382 24.58 18.50 -20.14
C LEU A 382 23.52 19.51 -19.69
N GLN A 383 22.33 19.03 -19.32
CA GLN A 383 21.32 19.83 -18.63
C GLN A 383 20.88 19.08 -17.37
N ALA A 384 20.85 19.77 -16.23
CA ALA A 384 20.05 19.37 -15.08
C ALA A 384 18.61 19.11 -15.58
N ALA A 385 17.95 18.07 -15.07
CA ALA A 385 16.59 17.68 -15.48
C ALA A 385 15.74 18.93 -15.77
N SER A 386 15.21 19.05 -17.00
CA SER A 386 14.47 20.24 -17.41
C SER A 386 13.28 20.42 -16.48
N LYS A 387 13.30 21.48 -15.68
CA LYS A 387 12.17 21.87 -14.83
C LYS A 387 10.90 21.95 -15.68
N LEU A 388 9.80 21.46 -15.13
CA LEU A 388 8.46 21.55 -15.68
C LEU A 388 8.09 23.02 -15.92
N HIS A 389 7.70 23.30 -17.16
CA HIS A 389 7.37 24.63 -17.61
C HIS A 389 5.88 24.92 -17.41
N ILE A 390 5.56 26.09 -16.84
CA ILE A 390 4.18 26.58 -16.78
C ILE A 390 3.87 27.38 -18.05
N ASP A 391 2.90 26.88 -18.84
CA ASP A 391 2.35 27.64 -19.97
C ASP A 391 1.49 28.79 -19.45
N ARG A 392 2.07 29.99 -19.44
CA ARG A 392 1.41 31.21 -18.98
C ARG A 392 0.36 31.74 -19.94
N ASP A 393 0.51 31.47 -21.23
CA ASP A 393 -0.42 31.96 -22.26
C ASP A 393 -1.75 31.21 -22.19
N LYS A 394 -1.74 29.99 -21.64
CA LYS A 394 -2.93 29.21 -21.36
C LYS A 394 -3.73 29.71 -20.15
N LEU A 395 -3.10 30.39 -19.18
CA LEU A 395 -3.76 30.80 -17.94
C LEU A 395 -4.72 31.99 -18.12
N ASP A 396 -5.96 31.83 -17.69
CA ASP A 396 -6.95 32.90 -17.63
C ASP A 396 -7.16 33.36 -16.19
N VAL A 397 -6.49 34.48 -15.85
CA VAL A 397 -6.64 35.17 -14.57
C VAL A 397 -7.73 36.25 -14.59
N THR A 398 -8.43 36.42 -15.71
CA THR A 398 -9.50 37.43 -15.86
C THR A 398 -10.85 36.88 -15.43
N THR A 399 -11.06 35.57 -15.54
CA THR A 399 -12.26 34.89 -15.04
C THR A 399 -12.20 34.78 -13.51
N LYS A 400 -13.02 35.58 -12.81
CA LYS A 400 -13.08 35.65 -11.34
C LYS A 400 -14.32 35.00 -10.74
N THR A 401 -15.38 34.85 -11.52
CA THR A 401 -16.69 34.40 -11.00
C THR A 401 -16.68 32.91 -10.70
N PRO A 402 -17.15 32.48 -9.51
CA PRO A 402 -17.39 31.07 -9.22
C PRO A 402 -18.36 30.44 -10.23
N ARG A 403 -18.22 29.14 -10.46
CA ARG A 403 -19.01 28.40 -11.45
C ARG A 403 -19.57 27.11 -10.90
N ASP A 404 -20.69 26.68 -11.47
CA ASP A 404 -21.17 25.32 -11.29
C ASP A 404 -20.10 24.33 -11.73
N LEU A 405 -19.98 23.22 -11.02
CA LEU A 405 -19.23 22.07 -11.50
C LEU A 405 -19.77 21.56 -12.85
N VAL A 406 -21.09 21.64 -13.12
CA VAL A 406 -21.66 21.19 -14.41
C VAL A 406 -21.24 22.05 -15.60
N GLN A 407 -20.70 23.26 -15.35
CA GLN A 407 -20.23 24.19 -16.37
C GLN A 407 -18.74 24.05 -16.66
N VAL A 408 -18.02 23.24 -15.89
CA VAL A 408 -16.58 22.99 -16.05
C VAL A 408 -16.36 21.74 -16.90
N ARG A 409 -15.39 21.77 -17.79
CA ARG A 409 -15.00 20.65 -18.67
C ARG A 409 -13.51 20.38 -18.60
N ARG A 410 -13.08 19.23 -19.13
CA ARG A 410 -11.65 18.88 -19.22
C ARG A 410 -10.80 19.97 -19.92
N SER A 411 -11.36 20.67 -20.90
CA SER A 411 -10.69 21.77 -21.62
C SER A 411 -10.36 22.99 -20.75
N ASP A 412 -10.96 23.10 -19.57
CA ASP A 412 -10.71 24.19 -18.63
C ASP A 412 -9.48 23.95 -17.75
N SER A 413 -8.93 22.72 -17.76
CA SER A 413 -7.73 22.34 -17.00
C SER A 413 -6.51 23.18 -17.40
N GLY A 414 -5.88 23.80 -16.41
CA GLY A 414 -4.74 24.70 -16.60
C GLY A 414 -5.09 26.02 -17.28
N LYS A 415 -6.38 26.28 -17.55
CA LYS A 415 -6.87 27.55 -18.11
C LYS A 415 -7.54 28.39 -17.04
N ILE A 416 -8.70 27.95 -16.53
CA ILE A 416 -9.45 28.67 -15.48
C ILE A 416 -9.43 27.95 -14.12
N CYS A 417 -9.18 26.64 -14.12
CA CYS A 417 -9.07 25.81 -12.93
C CYS A 417 -8.01 24.73 -13.12
N GLY A 418 -7.66 24.04 -12.04
CA GLY A 418 -6.75 22.91 -12.12
C GLY A 418 -7.44 21.66 -12.66
N PRO A 419 -6.70 20.55 -12.74
CA PRO A 419 -7.22 19.31 -13.27
C PRO A 419 -8.27 18.67 -12.40
N LYS A 420 -8.19 18.76 -11.07
CA LYS A 420 -9.18 18.09 -10.22
C LYS A 420 -10.57 18.61 -10.51
N ALA A 421 -10.73 19.94 -10.58
CA ALA A 421 -11.98 20.58 -10.94
C ALA A 421 -12.41 20.20 -12.37
N ALA A 422 -11.47 20.24 -13.33
CA ALA A 422 -11.76 19.97 -14.73
C ALA A 422 -12.23 18.53 -14.98
N PHE A 423 -11.50 17.54 -14.46
CA PHE A 423 -11.87 16.13 -14.55
C PHE A 423 -13.13 15.82 -13.74
N LEU A 424 -13.33 16.46 -12.59
CA LEU A 424 -14.57 16.28 -11.82
C LEU A 424 -15.79 16.87 -12.55
N GLY A 425 -15.64 18.00 -13.24
CA GLY A 425 -16.67 18.56 -14.11
C GLY A 425 -17.00 17.65 -15.29
N GLU A 426 -15.99 17.03 -15.89
CA GLU A 426 -16.16 16.02 -16.94
C GLU A 426 -16.90 14.77 -16.42
N LEU A 427 -16.51 14.27 -15.23
CA LEU A 427 -17.22 13.18 -14.57
C LEU A 427 -18.67 13.55 -14.27
N LYS A 428 -18.93 14.78 -13.79
CA LYS A 428 -20.30 15.25 -13.51
C LYS A 428 -21.14 15.31 -14.78
N HIS A 429 -20.53 15.58 -15.94
CA HIS A 429 -21.22 15.55 -17.21
C HIS A 429 -21.56 14.12 -17.65
N LEU A 430 -20.63 13.18 -17.51
CA LEU A 430 -20.82 11.77 -17.88
C LEU A 430 -21.73 11.01 -16.90
N PHE A 431 -21.66 11.34 -15.62
CA PHE A 431 -22.40 10.70 -14.54
C PHE A 431 -23.13 11.73 -13.65
N PRO A 432 -24.16 12.43 -14.16
CA PRO A 432 -24.84 13.51 -13.45
C PRO A 432 -25.31 13.15 -12.04
N ASP A 433 -25.79 11.93 -11.85
CA ASP A 433 -26.36 11.47 -10.58
C ASP A 433 -25.35 10.77 -9.66
N HIS A 434 -24.11 10.54 -10.12
CA HIS A 434 -23.07 9.85 -9.36
C HIS A 434 -21.92 10.77 -8.93
N VAL A 435 -21.93 12.05 -9.32
CA VAL A 435 -20.95 13.03 -8.84
C VAL A 435 -21.64 14.05 -7.96
N ALA A 436 -21.03 14.35 -6.82
CA ALA A 436 -21.55 15.31 -5.85
C ALA A 436 -21.70 16.71 -6.48
N ARG A 437 -22.60 17.52 -5.91
CA ARG A 437 -22.80 18.91 -6.36
C ARG A 437 -21.61 19.75 -5.90
N GLY A 438 -21.21 20.74 -6.69
CA GLY A 438 -20.07 21.57 -6.32
C GLY A 438 -19.97 22.87 -7.09
N VAL A 439 -19.13 23.75 -6.57
CA VAL A 439 -18.80 25.06 -7.13
C VAL A 439 -17.28 25.16 -7.26
N VAL A 440 -16.82 25.66 -8.40
CA VAL A 440 -15.39 25.89 -8.68
C VAL A 440 -15.11 27.38 -8.59
N VAL A 441 -14.15 27.74 -7.76
CA VAL A 441 -13.59 29.10 -7.64
C VAL A 441 -12.34 29.17 -8.53
N PRO A 442 -12.33 29.98 -9.61
CA PRO A 442 -11.29 29.95 -10.64
C PRO A 442 -9.96 30.61 -10.20
N PHE A 443 -8.89 30.39 -10.95
CA PHE A 443 -7.58 31.00 -10.72
C PHE A 443 -7.62 32.52 -10.65
N GLY A 444 -8.46 33.17 -11.48
CA GLY A 444 -8.59 34.63 -11.48
C GLY A 444 -9.12 35.19 -10.16
N ALA A 445 -9.94 34.44 -9.40
CA ALA A 445 -10.41 34.86 -8.09
C ALA A 445 -9.26 34.89 -7.06
N TYR A 446 -8.43 33.83 -7.05
CA TYR A 446 -7.22 33.80 -6.23
C TYR A 446 -6.25 34.91 -6.63
N TYR A 447 -6.00 35.06 -7.94
CA TYR A 447 -5.05 36.04 -8.44
C TYR A 447 -5.46 37.47 -8.06
N ASP A 448 -6.76 37.80 -8.19
CA ASP A 448 -7.30 39.09 -7.74
C ASP A 448 -7.12 39.30 -6.22
N HIS A 449 -7.43 38.28 -5.42
CA HIS A 449 -7.23 38.31 -3.96
C HIS A 449 -5.76 38.54 -3.58
N TYR A 450 -4.84 37.80 -4.22
CA TYR A 450 -3.40 37.91 -4.01
C TYR A 450 -2.86 39.30 -4.41
N GLN A 451 -3.31 39.84 -5.55
CA GLN A 451 -2.89 41.17 -6.02
C GLN A 451 -3.35 42.30 -5.10
N GLN A 452 -4.47 42.14 -4.41
CA GLN A 452 -5.01 43.12 -3.46
C GLN A 452 -4.48 42.95 -2.03
N ALA A 453 -3.87 41.80 -1.73
CA ALA A 453 -3.36 41.49 -0.40
C ALA A 453 -2.18 42.40 0.00
N LYS A 454 -2.12 42.72 1.29
CA LYS A 454 -1.02 43.47 1.90
C LYS A 454 -0.31 42.58 2.90
N VAL A 455 0.98 42.81 3.06
CA VAL A 455 1.80 42.10 4.05
C VAL A 455 1.23 42.31 5.45
N ALA A 456 0.83 41.22 6.09
CA ALA A 456 0.55 41.13 7.51
C ALA A 456 1.66 40.31 8.17
N VAL A 457 2.23 40.81 9.28
CA VAL A 457 3.33 40.13 9.96
C VAL A 457 2.79 39.35 11.17
N PRO A 458 2.91 38.01 11.21
CA PRO A 458 2.46 37.23 12.34
C PRO A 458 3.37 37.45 13.56
N GLU A 459 2.83 37.24 14.77
CA GLU A 459 3.52 37.60 16.02
C GLU A 459 4.85 36.86 16.22
N ASN A 460 4.92 35.61 15.77
CA ASN A 460 6.09 34.74 15.81
C ASN A 460 7.23 35.16 14.85
N VAL A 461 6.99 36.09 13.91
CA VAL A 461 7.96 36.51 12.87
C VAL A 461 8.36 37.99 13.00
N ARG A 462 8.01 38.67 14.10
CA ARG A 462 8.30 40.11 14.34
C ARG A 462 9.79 40.51 14.45
N SER A 463 10.73 39.63 14.10
CA SER A 463 12.15 39.95 13.97
C SER A 463 12.35 41.18 13.06
N PRO A 464 13.25 42.12 13.41
CA PRO A 464 13.33 43.40 12.71
C PRO A 464 13.99 43.20 11.34
N GLY A 465 13.18 43.23 10.28
CA GLY A 465 13.64 43.32 8.88
C GLY A 465 13.23 42.19 7.93
N ILE A 466 12.36 41.25 8.33
CA ILE A 466 11.89 40.20 7.40
C ILE A 466 10.91 40.76 6.37
N ALA A 467 9.89 41.49 6.80
CA ALA A 467 8.84 42.06 5.94
C ALA A 467 8.33 43.40 6.49
N THR A 468 7.77 44.25 5.62
CA THR A 468 7.21 45.55 6.02
C THR A 468 5.68 45.46 6.04
N ALA A 469 5.06 45.58 7.21
CA ALA A 469 3.60 45.52 7.32
C ALA A 469 2.93 46.59 6.44
N GLY A 470 1.92 46.18 5.67
CA GLY A 470 1.14 47.06 4.80
C GLY A 470 1.69 47.27 3.39
N GLU A 471 2.90 46.79 3.07
CA GLU A 471 3.39 46.77 1.68
C GLU A 471 2.57 45.82 0.81
N PRO A 472 2.48 46.02 -0.53
CA PRO A 472 1.82 45.08 -1.41
C PRO A 472 2.44 43.69 -1.29
N LEU A 473 1.61 42.67 -1.07
CA LEU A 473 2.10 41.29 -0.96
C LEU A 473 2.85 40.81 -2.22
N PRO A 474 2.40 41.13 -3.47
CA PRO A 474 3.12 40.73 -4.67
C PRO A 474 4.58 41.22 -4.70
N ASP A 475 4.82 42.47 -4.31
CA ASP A 475 6.17 43.07 -4.29
C ASP A 475 7.08 42.35 -3.27
N PHE A 476 6.53 41.99 -2.11
CA PHE A 476 7.24 41.23 -1.09
C PHE A 476 7.63 39.83 -1.57
N VAL A 477 6.69 39.13 -2.22
CA VAL A 477 6.91 37.78 -2.77
C VAL A 477 7.92 37.81 -3.90
N GLU A 478 7.79 38.72 -4.85
CA GLU A 478 8.71 38.85 -5.99
C GLU A 478 10.14 39.12 -5.51
N ARG A 479 10.31 40.06 -4.57
CA ARG A 479 11.61 40.33 -3.94
C ARG A 479 12.17 39.11 -3.21
N THR A 480 11.33 38.40 -2.46
CA THR A 480 11.73 37.19 -1.74
C THR A 480 12.23 36.11 -2.71
N TYR A 481 11.51 35.87 -3.79
CA TYR A 481 11.85 34.84 -4.77
C TYR A 481 13.08 35.25 -5.59
N LYS A 482 13.20 36.53 -5.96
CA LYS A 482 14.38 37.05 -6.64
C LYS A 482 15.66 36.82 -5.83
N THR A 483 15.64 37.12 -4.53
CA THR A 483 16.80 36.87 -3.66
C THR A 483 17.04 35.36 -3.48
N PHE A 484 15.99 34.57 -3.25
CA PHE A 484 16.15 33.12 -3.04
C PHE A 484 16.72 32.40 -4.27
N PHE A 485 16.08 32.57 -5.43
CA PHE A 485 16.47 31.90 -6.69
C PHE A 485 17.61 32.58 -7.43
N GLY A 486 17.70 33.90 -7.37
CA GLY A 486 18.69 34.68 -8.12
C GLY A 486 20.00 34.92 -7.39
N GLU A 487 20.03 34.80 -6.06
CA GLU A 487 21.22 35.13 -5.25
C GLU A 487 21.66 33.96 -4.36
N LEU A 488 20.78 33.44 -3.51
CA LEU A 488 21.16 32.44 -2.49
C LEU A 488 21.47 31.06 -3.07
N ILE A 489 20.64 30.55 -3.98
CA ILE A 489 20.88 29.27 -4.65
C ILE A 489 22.17 29.33 -5.50
N PRO A 490 22.38 30.34 -6.38
CA PRO A 490 23.64 30.47 -7.13
C PRO A 490 24.88 30.63 -6.26
N ALA A 491 24.75 31.18 -5.05
CA ALA A 491 25.84 31.30 -4.09
C ALA A 491 26.23 29.98 -3.40
N GLY A 492 25.58 28.84 -3.72
CA GLY A 492 25.93 27.53 -3.20
C GLY A 492 25.65 27.36 -1.70
N LYS A 493 24.66 28.07 -1.17
CA LYS A 493 24.22 27.95 0.23
C LYS A 493 23.74 26.55 0.56
N SER A 494 24.01 26.09 1.79
CA SER A 494 23.54 24.78 2.24
C SER A 494 22.02 24.74 2.34
N GLU A 495 21.41 23.56 2.20
CA GLU A 495 19.95 23.39 2.31
C GLU A 495 19.40 23.86 3.66
N ARG A 496 20.17 23.67 4.74
CA ARG A 496 19.84 24.18 6.08
C ARG A 496 19.80 25.71 6.12
N GLU A 497 20.75 26.40 5.48
CA GLU A 497 20.76 27.86 5.39
C GLU A 497 19.60 28.38 4.54
N LEU A 498 19.33 27.75 3.39
CA LEU A 498 18.22 28.10 2.51
C LEU A 498 16.88 27.93 3.23
N SER A 499 16.67 26.80 3.89
CA SER A 499 15.49 26.47 4.69
C SER A 499 15.24 27.52 5.78
N ALA A 500 16.25 27.79 6.60
CA ALA A 500 16.16 28.76 7.69
C ALA A 500 15.86 30.19 7.21
N TRP A 501 16.28 30.55 5.99
CA TRP A 501 16.02 31.87 5.42
C TRP A 501 14.61 31.98 4.83
N ILE A 502 14.13 30.96 4.13
CA ILE A 502 12.86 31.02 3.38
C ILE A 502 11.64 30.75 4.26
N ALA A 503 11.74 29.83 5.22
CA ALA A 503 10.62 29.43 6.08
C ALA A 503 9.85 30.60 6.73
N PRO A 504 10.50 31.55 7.45
CA PRO A 504 9.77 32.65 8.06
C PRO A 504 9.16 33.63 7.05
N ARG A 505 9.68 33.71 5.81
CA ARG A 505 9.08 34.53 4.75
C ARG A 505 7.85 33.88 4.16
N LEU A 506 7.84 32.56 4.04
CA LEU A 506 6.67 31.78 3.68
C LEU A 506 5.55 31.94 4.71
N ASP A 507 5.87 31.91 6.01
CA ASP A 507 4.89 32.17 7.08
C ASP A 507 4.22 33.54 6.92
N VAL A 508 4.99 34.59 6.57
CA VAL A 508 4.45 35.92 6.29
C VAL A 508 3.51 35.90 5.09
N ILE A 509 3.86 35.19 4.02
CA ILE A 509 3.02 35.09 2.81
C ILE A 509 1.71 34.38 3.13
N GLN A 510 1.77 33.22 3.80
CA GLN A 510 0.58 32.46 4.21
C GLN A 510 -0.35 33.31 5.07
N TYR A 511 0.20 33.91 6.13
CA TYR A 511 -0.57 34.74 7.04
C TYR A 511 -1.19 35.97 6.34
N SER A 512 -0.47 36.58 5.39
CA SER A 512 -0.98 37.72 4.61
C SER A 512 -2.18 37.34 3.74
N ILE A 513 -2.13 36.19 3.08
CA ILE A 513 -3.24 35.66 2.26
C ILE A 513 -4.47 35.35 3.13
N GLU A 514 -4.25 34.75 4.31
CA GLU A 514 -5.31 34.39 5.26
C GLU A 514 -6.01 35.60 5.90
N LYS A 515 -5.25 36.67 6.15
CA LYS A 515 -5.76 37.91 6.77
C LYS A 515 -6.34 38.89 5.77
N ALA A 516 -5.99 38.79 4.49
CA ALA A 516 -6.61 39.61 3.46
C ALA A 516 -8.14 39.34 3.43
N PRO A 517 -8.98 40.39 3.44
CA PRO A 517 -10.43 40.22 3.34
C PRO A 517 -10.82 39.78 1.92
N LEU A 518 -11.75 38.82 1.82
CA LEU A 518 -12.36 38.49 0.53
C LEU A 518 -13.21 39.68 0.04
N SER A 519 -13.18 39.96 -1.27
CA SER A 519 -14.02 40.98 -1.88
C SER A 519 -15.51 40.64 -1.73
N THR A 520 -16.35 41.67 -1.67
CA THR A 520 -17.80 41.50 -1.54
C THR A 520 -18.37 40.75 -2.74
N GLU A 521 -17.86 41.05 -3.93
CA GLU A 521 -18.26 40.44 -5.20
C GLU A 521 -17.98 38.92 -5.19
N LEU A 522 -16.82 38.51 -4.68
CA LEU A 522 -16.47 37.09 -4.58
C LEU A 522 -17.34 36.37 -3.54
N ARG A 523 -17.58 36.98 -2.38
CA ARG A 523 -18.44 36.39 -1.34
C ARG A 523 -19.86 36.17 -1.84
N GLU A 524 -20.47 37.18 -2.46
CA GLU A 524 -21.80 37.04 -3.02
C GLU A 524 -21.84 36.09 -4.22
N GLY A 525 -20.80 36.07 -5.06
CA GLY A 525 -20.67 35.10 -6.14
C GLY A 525 -20.66 33.65 -5.63
N ILE A 526 -19.85 33.36 -4.59
CA ILE A 526 -19.80 32.03 -3.97
C ILE A 526 -21.15 31.68 -3.37
N ARG A 527 -21.73 32.59 -2.58
CA ARG A 527 -23.04 32.39 -1.94
C ARG A 527 -24.15 32.10 -2.95
N SER A 528 -24.22 32.91 -4.02
CA SER A 528 -25.21 32.75 -5.09
C SER A 528 -25.09 31.40 -5.77
N GLU A 529 -23.87 30.99 -6.12
CA GLU A 529 -23.63 29.69 -6.78
C GLU A 529 -23.91 28.50 -5.87
N LEU A 530 -23.50 28.58 -4.59
CA LEU A 530 -23.83 27.55 -3.60
C LEU A 530 -25.34 27.42 -3.39
N ASP A 531 -26.09 28.52 -3.38
CA ASP A 531 -27.56 28.47 -3.28
C ASP A 531 -28.18 27.86 -4.54
N ARG A 532 -27.72 28.28 -5.72
CA ARG A 532 -28.20 27.80 -7.02
C ARG A 532 -28.05 26.29 -7.18
N VAL A 533 -26.96 25.72 -6.69
CA VAL A 533 -26.73 24.27 -6.71
C VAL A 533 -27.27 23.55 -5.46
N GLY A 534 -27.95 24.29 -4.58
CA GLY A 534 -28.70 23.76 -3.43
C GLY A 534 -27.84 23.29 -2.26
N LEU A 535 -26.65 23.87 -2.09
CA LEU A 535 -25.75 23.56 -0.98
C LEU A 535 -26.01 24.40 0.27
N LEU A 536 -26.76 25.50 0.14
CA LEU A 536 -27.14 26.35 1.28
C LEU A 536 -28.46 25.88 1.91
N THR A 537 -28.46 25.80 3.24
CA THR A 537 -29.56 25.33 4.08
C THR A 537 -30.04 26.43 5.03
N GLY A 538 -31.17 26.18 5.70
CA GLY A 538 -31.78 27.15 6.62
C GLY A 538 -32.48 28.33 5.92
N PRO A 539 -33.26 29.12 6.69
CA PRO A 539 -34.01 30.26 6.15
C PRO A 539 -33.11 31.41 5.68
N ASP A 540 -32.00 31.65 6.38
CA ASP A 540 -31.09 32.77 6.08
C ASP A 540 -29.98 32.41 5.09
N LYS A 541 -29.93 31.14 4.64
CA LYS A 541 -28.93 30.63 3.69
C LYS A 541 -27.50 30.95 4.14
N ARG A 542 -27.22 30.72 5.43
CA ARG A 542 -25.89 30.87 6.04
C ARG A 542 -25.24 29.52 6.35
N ASP A 543 -26.05 28.53 6.67
CA ASP A 543 -25.60 27.16 6.87
C ASP A 543 -25.48 26.46 5.52
N THR A 544 -24.64 25.43 5.46
CA THR A 544 -24.48 24.59 4.28
C THR A 544 -24.76 23.13 4.61
N VAL A 545 -24.98 22.31 3.59
CA VAL A 545 -24.70 20.88 3.72
C VAL A 545 -23.21 20.68 4.08
N GLY A 546 -22.83 19.48 4.49
CA GLY A 546 -21.39 19.19 4.64
C GLY A 546 -20.67 19.44 3.32
N CYS A 547 -19.60 20.23 3.35
CA CYS A 547 -18.80 20.57 2.17
C CYS A 547 -17.32 20.28 2.39
N PHE A 548 -16.64 19.84 1.34
CA PHE A 548 -15.19 19.82 1.22
C PHE A 548 -14.71 21.09 0.51
N VAL A 549 -13.65 21.70 1.02
CA VAL A 549 -12.93 22.79 0.33
C VAL A 549 -11.59 22.23 -0.10
N ARG A 550 -11.43 21.95 -1.40
CA ARG A 550 -10.28 21.23 -1.96
C ARG A 550 -9.43 22.16 -2.82
N SER A 551 -8.12 22.19 -2.57
CA SER A 551 -7.17 22.86 -3.45
C SER A 551 -7.03 22.15 -4.80
N ASP A 552 -6.89 22.93 -5.87
CA ASP A 552 -6.66 22.43 -7.22
C ASP A 552 -5.78 23.41 -8.03
N THR A 553 -4.53 23.04 -8.30
CA THR A 553 -3.52 23.94 -8.90
C THR A 553 -3.31 23.68 -10.39
N ASN A 554 -2.88 24.71 -11.13
CA ASN A 554 -2.61 24.62 -12.58
C ASN A 554 -1.45 23.69 -12.96
N VAL A 555 -0.63 23.24 -12.01
CA VAL A 555 0.53 22.39 -12.27
C VAL A 555 0.28 20.91 -12.02
N GLU A 556 -0.84 20.53 -11.42
CA GLU A 556 -1.16 19.13 -11.05
C GLU A 556 -1.28 18.16 -12.22
N ASP A 557 -1.39 18.67 -13.46
CA ASP A 557 -1.44 17.90 -14.70
C ASP A 557 -0.08 17.76 -15.40
N LEU A 558 0.97 18.41 -14.89
CA LEU A 558 2.29 18.35 -15.52
C LEU A 558 2.84 16.93 -15.42
N GLU A 559 3.32 16.40 -16.55
CA GLU A 559 3.93 15.08 -16.63
C GLU A 559 5.05 14.96 -15.59
N ASN A 560 4.96 13.96 -14.71
CA ASN A 560 5.86 13.73 -13.55
C ASN A 560 5.65 14.63 -12.31
N PHE A 561 4.56 15.41 -12.21
CA PHE A 561 4.16 16.07 -10.96
C PHE A 561 2.85 15.49 -10.42
N ASN A 562 2.85 15.07 -9.15
CA ASN A 562 1.64 14.67 -8.42
C ASN A 562 1.57 15.47 -7.12
N GLY A 563 0.51 16.26 -6.95
CA GLY A 563 0.28 17.11 -5.77
C GLY A 563 -0.25 16.37 -4.53
N ALA A 564 -0.24 15.04 -4.52
CA ALA A 564 -0.74 14.25 -3.41
C ALA A 564 0.01 14.57 -2.09
N GLY A 565 -0.74 14.88 -1.03
CA GLY A 565 -0.18 15.29 0.27
C GLY A 565 0.45 16.69 0.31
N LEU A 566 0.48 17.45 -0.79
CA LEU A 566 1.08 18.80 -0.85
C LEU A 566 0.08 19.95 -0.71
N ASN A 567 -1.20 19.61 -0.61
CA ASN A 567 -2.32 20.46 -0.98
C ASN A 567 -3.46 20.28 0.03
N LEU A 568 -3.91 21.38 0.64
CA LEU A 568 -4.85 21.35 1.76
C LEU A 568 -6.26 20.97 1.29
N THR A 569 -6.90 20.07 2.03
CA THR A 569 -8.33 19.78 1.93
C THR A 569 -8.96 19.96 3.29
N ILE A 570 -10.00 20.79 3.37
CA ILE A 570 -10.75 21.01 4.61
C ILE A 570 -12.01 20.16 4.56
N PHE A 571 -12.23 19.39 5.63
CA PHE A 571 -13.22 18.31 5.67
C PHE A 571 -14.55 18.76 6.28
N ASN A 572 -15.65 18.53 5.55
CA ASN A 572 -17.03 18.54 6.06
C ASN A 572 -17.40 19.82 6.84
N VAL A 573 -17.14 20.98 6.24
CA VAL A 573 -17.56 22.31 6.76
C VAL A 573 -19.05 22.53 6.54
N LYS A 574 -19.70 23.31 7.41
CA LYS A 574 -21.17 23.43 7.43
C LYS A 574 -21.72 24.86 7.48
N SER A 575 -20.87 25.86 7.26
CA SER A 575 -21.29 27.25 7.21
C SER A 575 -20.58 28.03 6.09
N LEU A 576 -21.21 29.10 5.61
CA LEU A 576 -20.58 30.01 4.64
C LEU A 576 -19.30 30.64 5.19
N ASP A 577 -19.27 30.97 6.48
CA ASP A 577 -18.08 31.57 7.10
C ASP A 577 -16.92 30.59 7.15
N ASP A 578 -17.18 29.31 7.43
CA ASP A 578 -16.16 28.25 7.36
C ASP A 578 -15.66 28.06 5.92
N ILE A 579 -16.54 28.14 4.92
CA ILE A 579 -16.14 28.09 3.50
C ILE A 579 -15.25 29.28 3.14
N TYR A 580 -15.61 30.50 3.56
CA TYR A 580 -14.80 31.70 3.31
C TYR A 580 -13.43 31.65 3.99
N ASN A 581 -13.35 31.13 5.21
CA ASN A 581 -12.09 30.93 5.90
C ASN A 581 -11.26 29.84 5.22
N GLY A 582 -11.89 28.71 4.92
CA GLY A 582 -11.24 27.59 4.27
C GLY A 582 -10.71 27.91 2.88
N LEU A 583 -11.38 28.80 2.13
CA LEU A 583 -10.89 29.31 0.85
C LEU A 583 -9.51 29.97 1.00
N LYS A 584 -9.34 30.81 2.03
CA LYS A 584 -8.09 31.54 2.27
C LYS A 584 -6.99 30.61 2.79
N GLU A 585 -7.32 29.65 3.66
CA GLU A 585 -6.38 28.62 4.12
C GLU A 585 -5.87 27.77 2.95
N VAL A 586 -6.78 27.35 2.06
CA VAL A 586 -6.43 26.61 0.84
C VAL A 586 -5.55 27.45 -0.10
N TRP A 587 -5.85 28.74 -0.26
CA TRP A 587 -5.02 29.66 -1.06
C TRP A 587 -3.64 29.95 -0.45
N ALA A 588 -3.51 29.85 0.87
CA ALA A 588 -2.23 29.97 1.56
C ALA A 588 -1.41 28.67 1.51
N SER A 589 -2.06 27.51 1.41
CA SER A 589 -1.38 26.20 1.49
C SER A 589 -0.22 25.99 0.50
N PRO A 590 -0.21 26.55 -0.73
CA PRO A 590 0.93 26.43 -1.63
C PRO A 590 2.25 27.02 -1.08
N PHE A 591 2.16 27.98 -0.16
CA PHE A 591 3.33 28.61 0.44
C PHE A 591 3.81 27.90 1.70
N GLY A 592 3.13 26.85 2.18
CA GLY A 592 3.66 26.02 3.26
C GLY A 592 5.03 25.44 2.88
N TYR A 593 5.98 25.41 3.82
CA TYR A 593 7.38 25.06 3.54
C TYR A 593 7.54 23.75 2.74
N ARG A 594 6.79 22.70 3.10
CA ARG A 594 6.76 21.42 2.37
C ARG A 594 6.31 21.60 0.92
N SER A 595 5.18 22.29 0.72
CA SER A 595 4.58 22.54 -0.60
C SER A 595 5.51 23.39 -1.47
N PHE A 596 6.13 24.42 -0.89
CA PHE A 596 7.13 25.25 -1.54
C PHE A 596 8.37 24.43 -1.92
N SER A 597 8.99 23.71 -0.98
CA SER A 597 10.21 22.93 -1.22
C SER A 597 10.04 21.95 -2.40
N TRP A 598 8.88 21.28 -2.48
CA TRP A 598 8.54 20.41 -3.59
C TRP A 598 8.44 21.13 -4.92
N ARG A 599 7.69 22.24 -5.01
CA ARG A 599 7.44 22.87 -6.31
C ARG A 599 8.70 23.47 -6.93
N GLN A 600 9.61 23.98 -6.10
CA GLN A 600 10.74 24.78 -6.57
C GLN A 600 11.86 23.98 -7.23
N THR A 601 11.91 22.68 -6.93
CA THR A 601 12.89 21.74 -7.50
C THR A 601 12.51 21.33 -8.92
N ILE A 602 11.22 21.27 -9.20
CA ILE A 602 10.67 20.71 -10.43
C ILE A 602 9.99 21.73 -11.33
N ILE A 603 9.66 22.94 -10.87
CA ILE A 603 8.98 23.98 -11.67
C ILE A 603 9.91 25.17 -11.88
N ASP A 604 9.94 25.71 -13.11
CA ASP A 604 10.80 26.84 -13.48
C ASP A 604 10.25 28.20 -13.05
N GLN A 605 8.92 28.35 -13.00
CA GLN A 605 8.21 29.59 -12.71
C GLN A 605 7.20 29.43 -11.55
N PRO A 606 7.69 29.22 -10.32
CA PRO A 606 6.84 28.91 -9.16
C PRO A 606 5.82 29.99 -8.77
N LEU A 607 6.05 31.24 -9.17
CA LEU A 607 5.12 32.35 -8.93
C LEU A 607 3.81 32.22 -9.72
N TRP A 608 3.83 31.43 -10.80
CA TRP A 608 2.68 31.18 -11.66
C TRP A 608 1.95 29.89 -11.30
N VAL A 609 2.23 29.33 -10.12
CA VAL A 609 1.41 28.27 -9.54
C VAL A 609 0.19 28.92 -8.89
N LEU A 610 -0.95 28.79 -9.55
CA LEU A 610 -2.21 29.39 -9.10
C LEU A 610 -3.14 28.28 -8.58
N PRO A 611 -3.66 28.39 -7.34
CA PRO A 611 -4.71 27.52 -6.82
C PRO A 611 -6.10 28.01 -7.24
N SER A 612 -6.85 27.13 -7.90
CA SER A 612 -8.31 27.15 -7.91
C SER A 612 -8.83 26.32 -6.73
N VAL A 613 -10.12 26.45 -6.42
CA VAL A 613 -10.73 25.74 -5.29
C VAL A 613 -12.02 25.08 -5.71
N VAL A 614 -12.19 23.82 -5.33
CA VAL A 614 -13.43 23.06 -5.51
C VAL A 614 -14.14 22.98 -4.17
N ILE A 615 -15.31 23.61 -4.08
CA ILE A 615 -16.25 23.45 -2.96
C ILE A 615 -17.22 22.33 -3.36
N LEU A 616 -17.09 21.16 -2.74
CA LEU A 616 -17.81 19.95 -3.13
C LEU A 616 -18.67 19.44 -1.98
N GLU A 617 -19.90 19.03 -2.24
CA GLU A 617 -20.73 18.37 -1.23
C GLU A 617 -20.04 17.12 -0.66
N SER A 618 -20.03 17.01 0.66
CA SER A 618 -19.50 15.86 1.37
C SER A 618 -20.42 14.67 1.26
N VAL A 619 -19.88 13.57 0.77
CA VAL A 619 -20.58 12.28 0.67
C VAL A 619 -20.17 11.40 1.86
N PRO A 620 -21.11 11.00 2.75
CA PRO A 620 -20.81 10.19 3.94
C PRO A 620 -20.65 8.71 3.56
N SER A 621 -19.66 8.41 2.71
CA SER A 621 -19.45 7.07 2.19
C SER A 621 -19.20 6.04 3.29
N GLN A 622 -19.97 4.96 3.23
CA GLN A 622 -19.79 3.77 4.09
C GLN A 622 -18.60 2.93 3.62
N LYS A 623 -18.21 3.08 2.35
CA LYS A 623 -17.13 2.39 1.65
C LYS A 623 -16.51 3.36 0.66
N SER A 624 -15.20 3.40 0.56
CA SER A 624 -14.51 4.23 -0.45
C SER A 624 -13.25 3.56 -0.94
N GLY A 625 -12.85 3.91 -2.16
CA GLY A 625 -11.81 3.17 -2.85
C GLY A 625 -11.27 3.86 -4.08
N VAL A 626 -10.38 3.14 -4.74
CA VAL A 626 -9.74 3.51 -6.01
C VAL A 626 -9.95 2.38 -7.00
N LEU A 627 -10.39 2.71 -8.21
CA LEU A 627 -10.48 1.83 -9.37
C LEU A 627 -9.41 2.25 -10.38
N VAL A 628 -8.57 1.30 -10.79
CA VAL A 628 -7.67 1.45 -11.93
C VAL A 628 -8.22 0.64 -13.11
N THR A 629 -8.44 1.28 -14.27
CA THR A 629 -9.03 0.61 -15.46
C THR A 629 -8.04 -0.22 -16.28
N GLY A 630 -7.10 -0.85 -15.57
CA GLY A 630 -6.07 -1.74 -16.10
C GLY A 630 -5.38 -2.52 -14.97
N ASP A 631 -4.79 -3.65 -15.32
CA ASP A 631 -3.91 -4.42 -14.44
C ASP A 631 -2.61 -3.64 -14.20
N THR A 632 -2.31 -3.33 -12.93
CA THR A 632 -1.14 -2.53 -12.56
C THR A 632 0.18 -3.30 -12.65
N GLU A 633 0.15 -4.63 -12.71
CA GLU A 633 1.34 -5.47 -12.86
C GLU A 633 1.65 -5.72 -14.34
N THR A 634 0.64 -6.10 -15.12
CA THR A 634 0.83 -6.50 -16.53
C THR A 634 0.54 -5.38 -17.54
N GLY A 635 -0.18 -4.33 -17.14
CA GLY A 635 -0.69 -3.29 -18.04
C GLY A 635 -1.92 -3.71 -18.85
N ASP A 636 -2.47 -4.90 -18.62
CA ASP A 636 -3.65 -5.42 -19.34
C ASP A 636 -4.90 -4.57 -19.05
N ARG A 637 -5.36 -3.83 -20.06
CA ARG A 637 -6.54 -2.95 -20.00
C ARG A 637 -7.88 -3.67 -20.12
N THR A 638 -7.88 -4.98 -20.35
CA THR A 638 -9.10 -5.80 -20.29
C THR A 638 -9.50 -6.13 -18.86
N LYS A 639 -8.58 -5.93 -17.91
CA LYS A 639 -8.77 -6.10 -16.48
C LYS A 639 -8.91 -4.76 -15.76
N MET A 640 -9.38 -4.80 -14.53
CA MET A 640 -9.48 -3.62 -13.67
C MET A 640 -9.08 -3.98 -12.25
N LEU A 641 -8.24 -3.15 -11.62
CA LEU A 641 -7.87 -3.30 -10.22
C LEU A 641 -8.74 -2.40 -9.35
N VAL A 642 -9.30 -2.94 -8.27
CA VAL A 642 -10.17 -2.21 -7.33
C VAL A 642 -9.60 -2.35 -5.93
N ALA A 643 -9.21 -1.24 -5.29
CA ALA A 643 -8.87 -1.21 -3.86
C ALA A 643 -9.97 -0.47 -3.09
N THR A 644 -10.58 -1.13 -2.09
CA THR A 644 -11.69 -0.56 -1.33
C THR A 644 -11.50 -0.76 0.17
N SER A 645 -11.78 0.28 0.95
CA SER A 645 -11.83 0.21 2.41
C SER A 645 -13.22 0.60 2.92
N GLU A 646 -13.54 0.20 4.14
CA GLU A 646 -14.71 0.75 4.83
C GLU A 646 -14.47 2.21 5.25
N GLY A 647 -15.52 3.03 5.21
CA GLY A 647 -15.48 4.44 5.57
C GLY A 647 -14.97 5.37 4.46
N VAL A 648 -14.64 6.61 4.83
CA VAL A 648 -14.26 7.71 3.92
C VAL A 648 -12.74 7.84 3.80
N GLY A 649 -12.23 7.88 2.57
CA GLY A 649 -10.82 8.11 2.21
C GLY A 649 -9.86 7.00 2.64
N GLY A 650 -10.36 5.85 3.11
CA GLY A 650 -9.55 4.81 3.73
C GLY A 650 -8.47 4.26 2.78
N ALA A 651 -8.87 3.82 1.59
CA ALA A 651 -7.93 3.26 0.61
C ALA A 651 -6.87 4.31 0.19
N VAL A 652 -7.30 5.55 0.00
CA VAL A 652 -6.45 6.61 -0.53
C VAL A 652 -5.35 7.04 0.46
N ASP A 653 -5.68 7.02 1.76
CA ASP A 653 -4.81 7.45 2.86
C ASP A 653 -3.80 6.37 3.34
N GLY A 654 -3.71 5.22 2.65
CA GLY A 654 -2.77 4.14 3.00
C GLY A 654 -3.28 3.12 4.02
N THR A 655 -4.50 3.29 4.54
CA THR A 655 -5.20 2.30 5.37
C THR A 655 -5.33 0.97 4.62
N PRO A 656 -5.32 -0.20 5.31
CA PRO A 656 -5.57 -1.49 4.67
C PRO A 656 -6.84 -1.45 3.79
N ALA A 657 -6.77 -2.10 2.63
CA ALA A 657 -7.84 -2.14 1.64
C ALA A 657 -8.08 -3.57 1.15
N GLU A 658 -9.33 -3.88 0.84
CA GLU A 658 -9.67 -5.03 0.01
C GLU A 658 -9.28 -4.73 -1.43
N THR A 659 -8.36 -5.49 -1.99
CA THR A 659 -7.89 -5.35 -3.36
C THR A 659 -8.41 -6.51 -4.19
N LEU A 660 -9.11 -6.21 -5.29
CA LEU A 660 -9.67 -7.16 -6.24
C LEU A 660 -9.11 -6.90 -7.62
N LEU A 661 -8.73 -7.97 -8.33
CA LEU A 661 -8.44 -7.92 -9.76
C LEU A 661 -9.64 -8.47 -10.53
N TRP A 662 -10.37 -7.59 -11.18
CA TRP A 662 -11.50 -7.94 -12.03
C TRP A 662 -11.04 -8.25 -13.45
N SER A 663 -11.62 -9.28 -14.04
CA SER A 663 -11.52 -9.63 -15.46
C SER A 663 -12.90 -10.02 -16.00
N PRO A 664 -13.11 -10.11 -17.32
CA PRO A 664 -14.39 -10.54 -17.89
C PRO A 664 -14.87 -11.92 -17.41
N ASN A 665 -13.95 -12.80 -17.03
CA ASN A 665 -14.24 -14.19 -16.70
C ASN A 665 -14.20 -14.49 -15.19
N ALA A 666 -13.53 -13.66 -14.40
CA ALA A 666 -13.28 -13.92 -12.98
C ALA A 666 -13.00 -12.65 -12.18
N VAL A 667 -13.24 -12.73 -10.87
CA VAL A 667 -12.80 -11.72 -9.89
C VAL A 667 -11.85 -12.41 -8.91
N GLU A 668 -10.61 -11.94 -8.89
CA GLU A 668 -9.55 -12.48 -8.05
C GLU A 668 -9.38 -11.61 -6.80
N LEU A 669 -9.26 -12.26 -5.64
CA LEU A 669 -8.91 -11.58 -4.39
C LEU A 669 -7.39 -11.44 -4.28
N VAL A 670 -6.91 -10.20 -4.23
CA VAL A 670 -5.49 -9.89 -4.01
C VAL A 670 -5.23 -9.71 -2.52
N THR A 671 -6.01 -8.84 -1.86
CA THR A 671 -5.94 -8.63 -0.41
C THR A 671 -7.35 -8.49 0.16
N GLN A 672 -7.58 -8.99 1.37
CA GLN A 672 -8.84 -8.76 2.10
C GLN A 672 -8.70 -7.52 2.99
N PHE A 673 -9.79 -6.75 3.16
CA PHE A 673 -9.80 -5.63 4.10
C PHE A 673 -9.67 -6.12 5.54
N LYS A 674 -8.60 -5.67 6.20
CA LYS A 674 -8.21 -6.11 7.54
C LYS A 674 -7.83 -4.90 8.40
N SER A 675 -8.85 -4.18 8.85
CA SER A 675 -8.69 -3.08 9.81
C SER A 675 -9.80 -3.12 10.86
N PRO A 676 -9.48 -3.05 12.16
CA PRO A 676 -10.49 -2.97 13.22
C PRO A 676 -11.26 -1.64 13.19
N TRP A 677 -10.69 -0.61 12.55
CA TRP A 677 -11.22 0.75 12.56
C TRP A 677 -11.46 1.29 11.15
N ARG A 678 -12.44 2.20 11.05
CA ARG A 678 -12.78 2.95 9.83
C ARG A 678 -13.14 4.40 10.16
N ARG A 679 -12.98 5.29 9.19
CA ARG A 679 -13.32 6.71 9.35
C ARG A 679 -14.70 7.02 8.78
N MET A 680 -15.55 7.70 9.55
CA MET A 680 -16.90 8.11 9.13
C MET A 680 -17.11 9.61 9.32
N LEU A 681 -17.81 10.26 8.39
CA LEU A 681 -18.22 11.66 8.55
C LEU A 681 -19.29 11.79 9.63
N GLN A 682 -19.22 12.87 10.41
CA GLN A 682 -20.17 13.13 11.48
C GLN A 682 -21.31 14.06 11.01
N PRO A 683 -22.55 13.84 11.48
CA PRO A 683 -23.68 14.72 11.17
C PRO A 683 -23.50 16.17 11.64
N GLY A 684 -22.64 16.43 12.62
CA GLY A 684 -22.32 17.79 13.09
C GLY A 684 -21.23 18.53 12.32
N GLY A 685 -20.59 17.90 11.33
CA GLY A 685 -19.32 18.36 10.75
C GLY A 685 -18.14 17.53 11.27
N SER A 686 -16.98 17.56 10.59
CA SER A 686 -15.80 16.72 10.90
C SER A 686 -15.98 15.21 10.60
N SER A 687 -15.05 14.38 11.07
CA SER A 687 -15.01 12.92 10.95
C SER A 687 -14.63 12.26 12.28
N ALA A 688 -14.94 10.97 12.44
CA ALA A 688 -14.53 10.17 13.60
C ALA A 688 -14.08 8.77 13.17
N ILE A 689 -13.17 8.19 13.95
CA ILE A 689 -12.78 6.79 13.84
C ILE A 689 -13.76 5.94 14.64
N VAL A 690 -14.34 4.93 13.99
CA VAL A 690 -15.31 3.99 14.55
C VAL A 690 -14.94 2.55 14.20
N ALA A 691 -15.54 1.57 14.86
CA ALA A 691 -15.31 0.17 14.54
C ALA A 691 -15.74 -0.18 13.10
N SER A 692 -14.94 -1.01 12.44
CA SER A 692 -15.28 -1.63 11.15
C SER A 692 -16.42 -2.65 11.31
N THR A 693 -17.12 -2.99 10.21
CA THR A 693 -18.25 -3.95 10.29
C THR A 693 -17.80 -5.40 10.53
N GLY A 694 -16.55 -5.72 10.25
CA GLY A 694 -16.02 -7.08 10.34
C GLY A 694 -16.60 -8.03 9.29
N ARG A 695 -17.17 -7.51 8.20
CA ARG A 695 -17.69 -8.32 7.09
C ARG A 695 -16.56 -8.84 6.22
N ASP A 696 -16.76 -10.03 5.66
CA ASP A 696 -15.78 -10.66 4.76
C ASP A 696 -15.62 -9.93 3.42
N HIS A 697 -16.60 -9.12 3.05
CA HIS A 697 -16.64 -8.36 1.81
C HIS A 697 -16.86 -6.87 2.10
N VAL A 698 -16.00 -6.03 1.51
CA VAL A 698 -16.25 -4.58 1.51
C VAL A 698 -17.34 -4.25 0.50
N LEU A 699 -17.15 -4.60 -0.78
CA LEU A 699 -18.14 -4.35 -1.85
C LEU A 699 -19.10 -5.53 -2.02
N GLU A 700 -20.39 -5.20 -2.18
CA GLU A 700 -21.40 -6.15 -2.62
C GLU A 700 -21.27 -6.44 -4.14
N PRO A 701 -21.75 -7.60 -4.64
CA PRO A 701 -21.63 -7.93 -6.07
C PRO A 701 -22.22 -6.89 -7.02
N LYS A 702 -23.35 -6.26 -6.65
CA LYS A 702 -23.96 -5.18 -7.41
C LYS A 702 -23.08 -3.92 -7.43
N GLU A 703 -22.51 -3.56 -6.28
CA GLU A 703 -21.63 -2.38 -6.16
C GLU A 703 -20.39 -2.54 -7.04
N LEU A 704 -19.76 -3.73 -7.03
CA LEU A 704 -18.65 -4.04 -7.91
C LEU A 704 -19.06 -3.94 -9.39
N THR A 705 -20.24 -4.44 -9.75
CA THR A 705 -20.76 -4.37 -11.13
C THR A 705 -20.98 -2.93 -11.58
N ASP A 706 -21.59 -2.09 -10.72
CA ASP A 706 -21.84 -0.68 -11.00
C ASP A 706 -20.50 0.08 -11.19
N LEU A 707 -19.49 -0.21 -10.35
CA LEU A 707 -18.16 0.38 -10.43
C LEU A 707 -17.41 0.00 -11.72
N ILE A 708 -17.40 -1.29 -12.06
CA ILE A 708 -16.78 -1.76 -13.31
C ILE A 708 -17.49 -1.16 -14.53
N GLY A 709 -18.82 -1.02 -14.47
CA GLY A 709 -19.61 -0.32 -15.48
C GLY A 709 -19.13 1.12 -15.71
N ALA A 710 -18.94 1.88 -14.63
CA ALA A 710 -18.39 3.23 -14.70
C ALA A 710 -16.98 3.26 -15.32
N GLY A 711 -16.10 2.32 -14.92
CA GLY A 711 -14.76 2.17 -15.49
C GLY A 711 -14.75 1.92 -17.00
N ARG A 712 -15.70 1.11 -17.51
CA ARG A 712 -15.86 0.86 -18.94
C ARG A 712 -16.32 2.12 -19.69
N VAL A 713 -17.32 2.81 -19.17
CA VAL A 713 -17.80 4.08 -19.76
C VAL A 713 -16.66 5.10 -19.87
N LEU A 714 -15.80 5.19 -18.85
CA LEU A 714 -14.61 6.06 -18.88
C LEU A 714 -13.61 5.63 -19.97
N ASN A 715 -13.30 4.34 -20.07
CA ASN A 715 -12.42 3.81 -21.11
C ASN A 715 -12.96 4.05 -22.54
N ASP A 716 -14.28 4.00 -22.73
CA ASP A 716 -14.93 4.12 -24.04
C ASP A 716 -15.14 5.59 -24.46
N THR A 717 -15.35 6.48 -23.50
CA THR A 717 -15.78 7.87 -23.76
C THR A 717 -14.63 8.87 -23.67
N LEU A 718 -13.69 8.67 -22.75
CA LEU A 718 -12.58 9.60 -22.54
C LEU A 718 -11.32 9.12 -23.26
N GLU A 719 -10.70 10.02 -24.03
CA GLU A 719 -9.39 9.74 -24.61
C GLU A 719 -8.31 9.75 -23.52
N PRO A 720 -7.65 8.60 -23.25
CA PRO A 720 -6.63 8.51 -22.22
C PRO A 720 -5.33 9.18 -22.69
N ALA A 721 -4.53 9.63 -21.73
CA ALA A 721 -3.14 9.96 -22.00
C ALA A 721 -2.42 8.73 -22.58
N ARG A 722 -1.38 8.94 -23.40
CA ARG A 722 -0.58 7.85 -23.97
C ARG A 722 0.77 7.76 -23.25
N ASP A 723 1.35 6.57 -23.21
CA ASP A 723 2.73 6.37 -22.78
C ASP A 723 3.72 6.75 -23.91
N PRO A 724 5.04 6.78 -23.65
CA PRO A 724 6.04 7.08 -24.69
C PRO A 724 6.03 6.11 -25.88
N ALA A 725 5.48 4.90 -25.71
CA ALA A 725 5.29 3.92 -26.78
C ALA A 725 3.98 4.14 -27.58
N GLY A 726 3.17 5.14 -27.20
CA GLY A 726 1.91 5.48 -27.83
C GLY A 726 0.71 4.67 -27.34
N ALA A 727 0.89 3.79 -26.35
CA ALA A 727 -0.17 2.98 -25.79
C ALA A 727 -1.03 3.80 -24.82
N PRO A 728 -2.37 3.63 -24.83
CA PRO A 728 -3.27 4.34 -23.94
C PRO A 728 -3.06 3.93 -22.47
N ARG A 729 -2.95 4.92 -21.58
CA ARG A 729 -2.82 4.69 -20.13
C ARG A 729 -4.18 4.32 -19.51
N PRO A 730 -4.22 3.50 -18.44
CA PRO A 730 -5.43 3.29 -17.64
C PRO A 730 -5.90 4.58 -16.95
N TRP A 731 -7.13 4.58 -16.47
CA TRP A 731 -7.70 5.63 -15.60
C TRP A 731 -7.59 5.21 -14.14
N ASP A 732 -7.28 6.17 -13.26
CA ASP A 732 -7.33 6.10 -11.80
C ASP A 732 -8.56 6.88 -11.32
N VAL A 733 -9.50 6.20 -10.68
CA VAL A 733 -10.83 6.71 -10.32
C VAL A 733 -11.09 6.54 -8.83
N GLU A 734 -11.23 7.64 -8.11
CA GLU A 734 -11.64 7.62 -6.70
C GLU A 734 -13.17 7.53 -6.60
N PHE A 735 -13.67 6.64 -5.76
CA PHE A 735 -15.11 6.37 -5.61
C PHE A 735 -15.52 6.12 -4.16
N GLY A 736 -16.84 6.11 -3.92
CA GLY A 736 -17.42 5.61 -2.69
C GLY A 736 -18.87 5.19 -2.83
N PHE A 737 -19.38 4.50 -1.82
CA PHE A 737 -20.76 4.01 -1.77
C PHE A 737 -21.49 4.56 -0.55
N VAL A 738 -22.74 4.98 -0.77
CA VAL A 738 -23.71 5.32 0.28
C VAL A 738 -24.98 4.54 -0.01
N ASP A 739 -25.36 3.63 0.89
CA ASP A 739 -26.57 2.82 0.78
C ASP A 739 -26.69 2.11 -0.59
N GLY A 740 -25.56 1.56 -1.07
CA GLY A 740 -25.45 0.84 -2.35
C GLY A 740 -25.43 1.74 -3.60
N LYS A 741 -25.47 3.07 -3.45
CA LYS A 741 -25.32 4.02 -4.56
C LYS A 741 -23.84 4.40 -4.74
N LEU A 742 -23.33 4.21 -5.96
CA LEU A 742 -21.99 4.65 -6.37
C LEU A 742 -21.90 6.17 -6.45
N TRP A 743 -20.80 6.71 -5.93
CA TRP A 743 -20.37 8.09 -6.08
C TRP A 743 -18.93 8.14 -6.60
N LEU A 744 -18.64 9.02 -7.56
CA LEU A 744 -17.33 9.24 -8.13
C LEU A 744 -16.78 10.58 -7.62
N PHE A 745 -15.53 10.58 -7.14
CA PHE A 745 -14.92 11.71 -6.46
C PHE A 745 -13.77 12.35 -7.22
N GLN A 746 -13.09 11.58 -8.07
CA GLN A 746 -12.00 12.05 -8.91
C GLN A 746 -11.73 11.04 -10.04
N CYS A 747 -11.20 11.52 -11.17
CA CYS A 747 -10.65 10.69 -12.22
C CYS A 747 -9.38 11.37 -12.76
N ARG A 748 -8.32 10.59 -13.00
CA ARG A 748 -7.07 11.05 -13.61
C ARG A 748 -6.39 9.92 -14.40
N PRO A 749 -5.50 10.22 -15.35
CA PRO A 749 -4.69 9.18 -15.98
C PRO A 749 -3.83 8.45 -14.94
N PHE A 750 -3.75 7.13 -15.03
CA PHE A 750 -2.85 6.31 -14.22
C PHE A 750 -1.43 6.43 -14.78
N VAL A 751 -0.56 7.08 -14.01
CA VAL A 751 0.85 7.33 -14.40
C VAL A 751 1.75 6.27 -13.76
N GLY A 752 2.63 5.68 -14.55
CA GLY A 752 3.74 4.85 -14.07
C GLY A 752 5.03 5.29 -14.72
N ASN A 753 6.16 5.16 -14.01
CA ASN A 753 7.47 5.49 -14.55
C ASN A 753 7.97 4.38 -15.49
N ASP A 754 8.43 4.79 -16.68
CA ASP A 754 8.99 3.93 -17.73
C ASP A 754 10.54 3.99 -17.81
N ALA A 755 11.21 4.75 -16.93
CA ALA A 755 12.65 5.01 -16.97
C ALA A 755 13.51 3.75 -16.91
N LEU A 756 13.14 2.76 -16.10
CA LEU A 756 13.87 1.48 -16.00
C LEU A 756 13.60 0.51 -17.15
N LYS A 757 12.46 0.62 -17.85
CA LYS A 757 12.14 -0.29 -18.96
C LYS A 757 13.14 -0.19 -20.12
N ASN A 758 13.90 0.91 -20.18
CA ASN A 758 14.85 1.22 -21.24
C ASN A 758 16.33 0.93 -20.88
N VAL A 759 16.63 0.39 -19.70
CA VAL A 759 18.02 0.04 -19.32
C VAL A 759 18.34 -1.37 -19.80
N THR A 760 19.17 -1.48 -20.84
CA THR A 760 19.48 -2.75 -21.49
C THR A 760 20.28 -3.66 -20.55
N ALA A 761 21.16 -3.10 -19.72
CA ALA A 761 21.91 -3.86 -18.72
C ALA A 761 21.04 -4.59 -17.68
N LEU A 762 19.76 -4.21 -17.47
CA LEU A 762 18.85 -4.98 -16.59
C LEU A 762 18.62 -6.39 -17.11
N SER A 763 18.59 -6.59 -18.43
CA SER A 763 18.40 -7.92 -19.04
C SER A 763 19.54 -8.89 -18.71
N ALA A 764 20.75 -8.39 -18.49
CA ALA A 764 21.89 -9.18 -18.05
C ALA A 764 21.82 -9.55 -16.55
N LEU A 765 21.05 -8.79 -15.77
CA LEU A 765 20.87 -8.98 -14.33
C LEU A 765 19.67 -9.88 -14.01
N GLU A 766 18.61 -9.84 -14.83
CA GLU A 766 17.40 -10.66 -14.66
C GLU A 766 17.43 -11.98 -15.45
N GLY A 767 18.43 -12.16 -16.33
CA GLY A 767 18.49 -13.30 -17.25
C GLY A 767 17.52 -13.18 -18.43
N PRO A 768 17.65 -14.04 -19.46
CA PRO A 768 16.78 -14.00 -20.63
C PRO A 768 15.32 -14.23 -20.23
N VAL A 769 14.39 -13.53 -20.89
CA VAL A 769 12.95 -13.82 -20.80
C VAL A 769 12.74 -15.20 -21.43
N GLY A 770 12.60 -16.23 -20.60
CA GLY A 770 12.13 -17.52 -21.08
C GLY A 770 10.80 -17.31 -21.78
N LYS A 771 10.58 -17.93 -22.95
CA LYS A 771 9.32 -17.78 -23.69
C LYS A 771 8.10 -18.29 -22.90
N GLY A 772 8.30 -18.93 -21.74
CA GLY A 772 7.25 -19.47 -20.89
C GLY A 772 6.52 -20.67 -21.50
N THR A 773 6.89 -21.10 -22.71
CA THR A 773 6.25 -22.17 -23.47
C THR A 773 6.79 -23.56 -23.13
N GLU A 774 7.80 -23.67 -22.27
CA GLU A 774 8.33 -24.96 -21.83
C GLU A 774 7.33 -25.64 -20.92
N THR A 775 7.09 -26.92 -21.18
CA THR A 775 6.13 -27.71 -20.41
C THR A 775 6.84 -28.31 -19.19
N VAL A 776 6.28 -28.10 -18.01
CA VAL A 776 6.71 -28.72 -16.76
C VAL A 776 5.91 -30.01 -16.57
N SER A 777 6.63 -31.13 -16.36
CA SER A 777 6.00 -32.38 -15.97
C SER A 777 5.76 -32.39 -14.47
N LEU A 778 4.49 -32.52 -14.06
CA LEU A 778 4.15 -32.59 -12.63
C LEU A 778 4.58 -33.90 -11.97
N GLU A 779 4.94 -34.92 -12.76
CA GLU A 779 5.48 -36.20 -12.29
C GLU A 779 7.00 -36.21 -12.23
N GLU A 780 7.66 -35.12 -12.66
CA GLU A 780 9.10 -34.99 -12.52
C GLU A 780 9.47 -34.88 -11.03
N LYS A 781 10.52 -35.62 -10.65
CA LYS A 781 11.06 -35.62 -9.30
C LYS A 781 11.87 -34.35 -9.08
N LEU A 782 11.51 -33.57 -8.06
CA LEU A 782 12.27 -32.39 -7.66
C LEU A 782 13.58 -32.82 -6.97
N LYS A 783 14.64 -32.03 -7.17
CA LYS A 783 15.98 -32.33 -6.67
C LYS A 783 16.16 -32.01 -5.19
#